data_AF-A0A933AIT3-F1
#
_entry.id   AF-A0A933AIT3-F1
#
_cell.length_a   1.000
_cell.length_b   1.000
_cell.length_c   1.000
_cell.angle_alpha   90.00
_cell.angle_beta   90.00
_cell.angle_gamma   90.00
#
_symmetry.space_group_name_H-M   'P 1'
#
loop_
_entity.id
_entity.type
_entity.pdbx_description
1 polymer ?
#
loop_
_entity_poly.entity_id
_entity_poly.type
_entity_poly.pdbx_seq_one_letter_code
_entity_poly.pdbx_strand_id
1 'polypeptide(L)'
;GLYFVWQGGQWVKPMRYFMPIYPTLTILGAWALIELLDWARGKREAAGAIHESPLPRRVAVGLVLAIIAAVVVATGAWGYAFSRIYTWPVTRVAASQWIMQNIPGPINIAIQQADGSVFNQPLPMAYDFFYPADVPYVTGFTAMRDGAVNTVTIAHLTDQTKSDQPQVFALSIASDPSGAPVLASATLTANLSHSADPRGDPVTLTLNKPVQMQKGRQYWIVGEASGTGEVAIAGSTIANESSWDDGLPLRLDGFDPYGGILKGENLELYWDDNQAKVELMQGVLDRADYITISSNRQYASITRLPMRYPLTIAFYRALFGCPAPAPIDRCGAELTPANFHGTLGFDLVATFASDPALDSLRINDQMAEEPFTVYDHPKVLIFKKTAGYSSANIRALLGAVDLSKVVWMNPRQATSAPTVLMLPPDRLAEQRAGGTWSQMFDPDGILNSFHPLGVIVWWLTAVLLGWLAFPITFVALRGLPDRGYAVTRNVSLLLIAWAAWMLGSARLMPVTRLTLWLVTLAWGLLSAVVLWKRWDEIKAWVRANRQYVLRVEGLALGLFVFFLLIRFGNGDLWHGSYGGEKPMDFSYFNAVLKSTSFPPYDPWFAGGYLNYYYFGFVIVATLTKMLGIVPSFAYNLILPMLFSLAGVGAFGVAFNLVASGQTAGDRRQESGDR
;
A
#
# COMPACT_ATOMS: atom_id res chain seq x y z
N GLY A 1 -15.93 16.85 14.80
CA GLY A 1 -16.78 15.84 15.48
C GLY A 1 -17.49 14.97 14.46
N LEU A 2 -18.62 15.43 13.93
CA LEU A 2 -19.51 14.67 13.03
C LEU A 2 -18.77 14.01 11.85
N TYR A 3 -17.93 14.77 11.13
CA TYR A 3 -17.16 14.24 10.00
C TYR A 3 -16.22 13.09 10.39
N PHE A 4 -15.54 13.19 11.54
CA PHE A 4 -14.62 12.14 12.01
C PHE A 4 -15.35 10.90 12.51
N VAL A 5 -16.51 11.07 13.15
CA VAL A 5 -17.36 9.94 13.54
C VAL A 5 -17.91 9.25 12.29
N TRP A 6 -18.39 10.02 11.31
CA TRP A 6 -18.84 9.49 10.04
C TRP A 6 -17.72 8.76 9.29
N GLN A 7 -16.54 9.38 9.18
CA GLN A 7 -15.36 8.82 8.52
C GLN A 7 -14.83 7.56 9.24
N GLY A 8 -14.77 7.60 10.57
CA GLY A 8 -14.35 6.47 11.40
C GLY A 8 -15.36 5.33 11.44
N GLY A 9 -16.63 5.60 11.14
CA GLY A 9 -17.70 4.61 11.00
C GLY A 9 -17.83 4.01 9.60
N GLN A 10 -17.04 4.47 8.61
CA GLN A 10 -17.07 3.89 7.27
C GLN A 10 -16.49 2.47 7.26
N TRP A 11 -17.06 1.62 6.41
CA TRP A 11 -16.58 0.25 6.16
C TRP A 11 -15.13 0.26 5.66
N VAL A 12 -14.83 1.12 4.68
CA VAL A 12 -13.46 1.40 4.22
C VAL A 12 -13.02 2.72 4.81
N LYS A 13 -11.85 2.74 5.47
CA LYS A 13 -11.26 3.95 6.05
C LYS A 13 -10.02 4.33 5.25
N PRO A 14 -10.13 5.02 4.10
CA PRO A 14 -9.01 5.27 3.18
C PRO A 14 -7.98 6.26 3.75
N MET A 15 -7.29 5.90 4.85
CA MET A 15 -6.45 6.79 5.65
C MET A 15 -5.26 7.31 4.84
N ARG A 16 -4.76 6.52 3.88
CA ARG A 16 -3.71 6.95 2.94
C ARG A 16 -4.03 8.26 2.20
N TYR A 17 -5.30 8.48 1.86
CA TYR A 17 -5.73 9.69 1.15
C TYR A 17 -5.91 10.91 2.06
N PHE A 18 -5.92 10.68 3.38
CA PHE A 18 -5.98 11.72 4.40
C PHE A 18 -4.60 12.12 4.94
N MET A 19 -3.53 11.37 4.61
CA MET A 19 -2.17 11.71 5.02
C MET A 19 -1.81 13.19 4.81
N PRO A 20 -2.15 13.85 3.68
CA PRO A 20 -1.82 15.26 3.50
C PRO A 20 -2.49 16.22 4.49
N ILE A 21 -3.64 15.84 5.09
CA ILE A 21 -4.36 16.69 6.04
C ILE A 21 -4.07 16.37 7.50
N TYR A 22 -3.41 15.24 7.80
CA TYR A 22 -3.10 14.82 9.17
C TYR A 22 -2.33 15.86 10.00
N PRO A 23 -1.31 16.56 9.47
CA PRO A 23 -0.66 17.64 10.22
C PRO A 23 -1.65 18.73 10.64
N THR A 24 -2.52 19.15 9.72
CA THR A 24 -3.56 20.15 10.01
C THR A 24 -4.54 19.66 11.06
N LEU A 25 -4.98 18.40 10.98
CA LEU A 25 -5.87 17.80 11.97
C LEU A 25 -5.22 17.70 13.35
N THR A 26 -3.92 17.39 13.38
CA THR A 26 -3.13 17.34 14.62
C THR A 26 -3.04 18.73 15.26
N ILE A 27 -2.78 19.76 14.46
CA ILE A 27 -2.76 21.16 14.93
C ILE A 27 -4.14 21.58 15.46
N LEU A 28 -5.22 21.24 14.75
CA LEU A 28 -6.59 21.53 15.21
C LEU A 28 -6.93 20.79 16.51
N GLY A 29 -6.49 19.54 16.65
CA GLY A 29 -6.62 18.77 17.89
C GLY A 29 -5.87 19.43 19.05
N ALA A 30 -4.62 19.84 18.83
CA ALA A 30 -3.83 20.56 19.84
C ALA A 30 -4.47 21.89 20.22
N TRP A 31 -4.96 22.66 19.24
CA TRP A 31 -5.68 23.91 19.49
C TRP A 31 -6.95 23.67 20.32
N ALA A 32 -7.75 22.65 19.98
CA ALA A 32 -8.96 22.32 20.74
C ALA A 32 -8.67 21.95 22.21
N LEU A 33 -7.56 21.25 22.48
CA LEU A 33 -7.13 20.94 23.84
C LEU A 33 -6.71 22.20 24.63
N ILE A 34 -6.04 23.14 23.97
CA ILE A 34 -5.67 24.43 24.58
C ILE A 34 -6.91 25.27 24.87
N GLU A 35 -7.85 25.37 23.92
CA GLU A 35 -9.12 26.08 24.10
C GLU A 35 -9.94 25.49 25.26
N LEU A 36 -9.94 24.16 25.39
CA LEU A 36 -10.61 23.48 26.50
C LEU A 36 -9.96 23.85 27.85
N LEU A 37 -8.64 23.99 27.90
CA LEU A 37 -7.92 24.41 29.09
C LEU A 37 -8.19 25.87 29.45
N ASP A 38 -8.25 26.76 28.46
CA ASP A 38 -8.55 28.17 28.68
C ASP A 38 -10.00 28.39 29.13
N TRP A 39 -10.95 27.61 28.58
CA TRP A 39 -12.31 27.52 29.08
C TRP A 39 -12.35 27.07 30.55
N ALA A 40 -11.67 25.97 30.91
CA ALA A 40 -11.63 25.47 32.28
C ALA A 40 -10.96 26.45 33.26
N ARG A 41 -10.01 27.25 32.77
CA ARG A 41 -9.36 28.32 33.54
C ARG A 41 -10.21 29.58 33.67
N GLY A 42 -11.36 29.69 33.01
CA GLY A 42 -12.20 30.89 33.01
C GLY A 42 -11.53 32.09 32.32
N LYS A 43 -10.62 31.85 31.37
CA LYS A 43 -9.87 32.90 30.65
C LYS A 43 -10.60 33.46 29.43
N ARG A 44 -11.86 33.06 29.20
CA ARG A 44 -12.60 33.43 28.00
C ARG A 44 -13.47 34.68 28.24
N GLU A 45 -12.91 35.86 27.94
CA GLU A 45 -13.66 37.11 27.75
C GLU A 45 -14.14 37.31 26.29
N ALA A 46 -13.82 36.40 25.37
CA ALA A 46 -14.15 36.61 23.95
C ALA A 46 -15.56 36.11 23.60
N ALA A 47 -16.44 37.07 23.28
CA ALA A 47 -17.78 36.96 22.68
C ALA A 47 -19.02 37.04 23.62
N GLY A 48 -18.95 37.84 24.69
CA GLY A 48 -20.15 38.41 25.34
C GLY A 48 -21.07 37.45 26.10
N ALA A 49 -20.72 36.17 26.21
CA ALA A 49 -21.42 35.19 27.03
C ALA A 49 -20.41 34.45 27.91
N ILE A 50 -20.48 34.69 29.22
CA ILE A 50 -19.72 33.93 30.22
C ILE A 50 -20.39 32.55 30.29
N HIS A 51 -19.82 31.55 29.63
CA HIS A 51 -20.15 30.15 29.92
C HIS A 51 -19.25 29.70 31.06
N GLU A 52 -19.69 29.92 32.29
CA GLU A 52 -19.06 29.31 33.44
C GLU A 52 -19.19 27.79 33.34
N SER A 53 -18.10 27.09 33.66
CA SER A 53 -18.11 25.64 33.81
C SER A 53 -19.14 25.25 34.88
N PRO A 54 -20.00 24.25 34.65
CA PRO A 54 -20.94 23.75 35.68
C PRO A 54 -20.21 23.07 36.85
N LEU A 55 -18.90 22.83 36.73
CA LEU A 55 -18.03 22.23 37.75
C LEU A 55 -17.17 23.29 38.44
N PRO A 56 -16.75 23.07 39.71
CA PRO A 56 -15.77 23.91 40.37
C PRO A 56 -14.48 24.02 39.54
N ARG A 57 -13.95 25.23 39.38
CA ARG A 57 -12.80 25.54 38.51
C ARG A 57 -11.61 24.58 38.70
N ARG A 58 -11.29 24.22 39.94
CA ARG A 58 -10.21 23.26 40.25
C ARG A 58 -10.47 21.87 39.67
N VAL A 59 -11.73 21.40 39.73
CA VAL A 59 -12.17 20.12 39.18
C VAL A 59 -12.14 20.17 37.65
N ALA A 60 -12.68 21.23 37.05
CA ALA A 60 -12.67 21.42 35.59
C ALA A 60 -11.24 21.44 35.03
N VAL A 61 -10.33 22.21 35.64
CA VAL A 61 -8.91 22.26 35.23
C VAL A 61 -8.24 20.90 35.42
N GLY A 62 -8.47 20.22 36.54
CA GLY A 62 -7.92 18.89 36.80
C GLY A 62 -8.35 17.86 35.75
N LEU A 63 -9.64 17.83 35.40
CA LEU A 63 -10.18 16.96 34.35
C LEU A 63 -9.57 17.26 32.97
N VAL A 64 -9.47 18.53 32.60
CA VAL A 64 -8.89 18.91 31.30
C VAL A 64 -7.41 18.57 31.23
N LEU A 65 -6.65 18.80 32.30
CA LEU A 65 -5.25 18.38 32.36
C LEU A 65 -5.10 16.87 32.26
N ALA A 66 -5.99 16.09 32.89
CA ALA A 66 -6.02 14.64 32.75
C ALA A 66 -6.33 14.21 31.31
N ILE A 67 -7.25 14.87 30.61
CA ILE A 67 -7.53 14.63 29.18
C ILE A 67 -6.30 14.92 28.33
N ILE A 68 -5.65 16.08 28.53
CA ILE A 68 -4.44 16.46 27.80
C ILE A 68 -3.34 15.42 28.03
N ALA A 69 -3.10 15.05 29.30
CA ALA A 69 -2.12 14.03 29.64
C ALA A 69 -2.44 12.68 28.99
N ALA A 70 -3.70 12.24 29.03
CA ALA A 70 -4.13 11.00 28.39
C ALA A 70 -3.89 11.02 26.88
N VAL A 71 -4.21 12.11 26.19
CA VAL A 71 -3.97 12.25 24.74
C VAL A 71 -2.47 12.22 24.44
N VAL A 72 -1.67 13.03 25.13
CA VAL A 72 -0.22 13.11 24.89
C VAL A 72 0.47 11.79 25.19
N VAL A 73 0.14 11.16 26.32
CA VAL A 73 0.72 9.86 26.71
C VAL A 73 0.26 8.77 25.75
N ALA A 74 -1.01 8.69 25.38
CA ALA A 74 -1.49 7.67 24.45
C ALA A 74 -0.87 7.83 23.05
N THR A 75 -0.81 9.04 22.50
CA THR A 75 -0.19 9.30 21.19
C THR A 75 1.32 9.06 21.23
N GLY A 76 2.00 9.50 22.29
CA GLY A 76 3.44 9.25 22.47
C GLY A 76 3.76 7.77 22.65
N ALA A 77 2.96 7.05 23.45
CA ALA A 77 3.08 5.61 23.65
C ALA A 77 2.84 4.85 22.34
N TRP A 78 1.80 5.20 21.58
CA TRP A 78 1.56 4.59 20.27
C TRP A 78 2.70 4.87 19.30
N GLY A 79 3.17 6.12 19.21
CA GLY A 79 4.29 6.50 18.34
C GLY A 79 5.58 5.75 18.71
N TYR A 80 5.87 5.62 20.00
CA TYR A 80 6.98 4.81 20.48
C TYR A 80 6.79 3.34 20.13
N ALA A 81 5.62 2.76 20.42
CA ALA A 81 5.30 1.36 20.13
C ALA A 81 5.44 1.02 18.64
N PHE A 82 4.88 1.87 17.78
CA PHE A 82 4.98 1.72 16.34
C PHE A 82 6.42 1.85 15.87
N SER A 83 7.19 2.82 16.36
CA SER A 83 8.61 2.95 15.98
C SER A 83 9.45 1.73 16.34
N ARG A 84 9.02 0.91 17.31
CA ARG A 84 9.73 -0.33 17.68
C ARG A 84 9.74 -1.36 16.58
N ILE A 85 8.79 -1.36 15.64
CA ILE A 85 8.77 -2.33 14.54
C ILE A 85 10.05 -2.27 13.70
N TYR A 86 10.63 -1.07 13.56
CA TYR A 86 11.87 -0.81 12.82
C TYR A 86 13.15 -1.18 13.59
N THR A 87 13.02 -1.63 14.84
CA THR A 87 14.15 -2.16 15.62
C THR A 87 14.33 -3.67 15.45
N TRP A 88 13.40 -4.31 14.74
CA TRP A 88 13.47 -5.72 14.36
C TRP A 88 13.82 -5.85 12.87
N PRO A 89 14.45 -6.96 12.45
CA PRO A 89 14.60 -7.24 11.03
C PRO A 89 13.24 -7.28 10.34
N VAL A 90 13.19 -6.85 9.08
CA VAL A 90 11.99 -7.03 8.23
C VAL A 90 11.60 -8.50 8.25
N THR A 91 10.33 -8.79 8.46
CA THR A 91 9.81 -10.16 8.66
C THR A 91 10.16 -11.11 7.52
N ARG A 92 10.14 -10.66 6.27
CA ARG A 92 10.60 -11.44 5.09
C ARG A 92 12.09 -11.76 5.12
N VAL A 93 12.92 -10.84 5.64
CA VAL A 93 14.36 -11.07 5.84
C VAL A 93 14.57 -12.10 6.95
N ALA A 94 13.93 -11.93 8.10
CA ALA A 94 14.00 -12.88 9.20
C ALA A 94 13.52 -14.28 8.79
N ALA A 95 12.41 -14.35 8.06
CA ALA A 95 11.88 -15.60 7.52
C ALA A 95 12.84 -16.24 6.52
N SER A 96 13.47 -15.46 5.64
CA SER A 96 14.44 -15.98 4.67
C SER A 96 15.67 -16.56 5.36
N GLN A 97 16.20 -15.87 6.36
CA GLN A 97 17.31 -16.37 7.18
C GLN A 97 16.93 -17.65 7.92
N TRP A 98 15.72 -17.70 8.50
CA TRP A 98 15.21 -18.90 9.13
C TRP A 98 15.07 -20.06 8.13
N ILE A 99 14.54 -19.80 6.93
CA ILE A 99 14.41 -20.81 5.86
C ILE A 99 15.78 -21.39 5.53
N MET A 100 16.79 -20.56 5.30
CA MET A 100 18.14 -21.04 4.95
C MET A 100 18.79 -21.87 6.06
N GLN A 101 18.41 -21.65 7.32
CA GLN A 101 18.92 -22.40 8.46
C GLN A 101 18.13 -23.68 8.78
N ASN A 102 16.86 -23.78 8.35
CA ASN A 102 15.95 -24.85 8.81
C ASN A 102 15.36 -25.72 7.68
N ILE A 103 15.31 -25.21 6.45
CA ILE A 103 14.80 -25.95 5.29
C ILE A 103 15.99 -26.56 4.54
N PRO A 104 16.06 -27.90 4.41
CA PRO A 104 17.25 -28.55 3.92
C PRO A 104 17.37 -28.43 2.38
N GLY A 105 18.57 -28.06 1.93
CA GLY A 105 18.96 -28.13 0.52
C GLY A 105 19.41 -29.54 0.10
N PRO A 106 19.94 -29.73 -1.12
CA PRO A 106 20.44 -31.03 -1.57
C PRO A 106 21.52 -31.58 -0.64
N ILE A 107 22.50 -30.74 -0.29
CA ILE A 107 23.58 -31.07 0.66
C ILE A 107 23.61 -29.97 1.72
N ASN A 108 23.67 -30.36 2.99
CA ASN A 108 23.63 -29.45 4.13
C ASN A 108 24.83 -29.71 5.04
N ILE A 109 25.70 -28.71 5.16
CA ILE A 109 26.89 -28.77 6.01
C ILE A 109 26.53 -28.19 7.38
N ALA A 110 26.47 -29.03 8.41
CA ALA A 110 26.24 -28.60 9.78
C ALA A 110 27.56 -28.17 10.43
N ILE A 111 27.79 -26.86 10.52
CA ILE A 111 29.00 -26.29 11.12
C ILE A 111 28.74 -25.97 12.59
N GLN A 112 29.27 -26.80 13.49
CA GLN A 112 29.19 -26.61 14.93
C GLN A 112 30.10 -25.46 15.36
N GLN A 113 29.49 -24.41 15.92
CA GLN A 113 30.15 -23.19 16.40
C GLN A 113 30.71 -23.40 17.81
N ALA A 114 31.63 -22.50 18.21
CA ALA A 114 32.27 -22.55 19.53
C ALA A 114 31.29 -22.33 20.70
N ASP A 115 30.17 -21.65 20.46
CA ASP A 115 29.09 -21.41 21.45
C ASP A 115 28.11 -22.59 21.56
N GLY A 116 28.34 -23.67 20.82
CA GLY A 116 27.47 -24.85 20.78
C GLY A 116 26.30 -24.76 19.79
N SER A 117 26.09 -23.59 19.16
CA SER A 117 25.10 -23.45 18.08
C SER A 117 25.56 -24.18 16.80
N VAL A 118 24.61 -24.49 15.92
CA VAL A 118 24.90 -25.11 14.62
C VAL A 118 24.47 -24.13 13.53
N PHE A 119 25.41 -23.78 12.66
CA PHE A 119 25.12 -23.04 11.43
C PHE A 119 24.91 -24.05 10.30
N ASN A 120 23.72 -24.04 9.71
CA ASN A 120 23.42 -24.88 8.56
C ASN A 120 23.84 -24.15 7.28
N GLN A 121 24.76 -24.71 6.51
CA GLN A 121 25.18 -24.20 5.22
C GLN A 121 24.71 -25.14 4.11
N PRO A 122 23.56 -24.87 3.47
CA PRO A 122 23.12 -25.64 2.32
C PRO A 122 23.98 -25.31 1.09
N LEU A 123 24.24 -26.32 0.27
CA LEU A 123 25.02 -26.21 -0.97
C LEU A 123 24.11 -26.44 -2.18
N PRO A 124 24.24 -25.62 -3.23
CA PRO A 124 23.45 -25.79 -4.44
C PRO A 124 23.88 -27.02 -5.24
N MET A 125 22.91 -27.69 -5.85
CA MET A 125 23.14 -28.70 -6.90
C MET A 125 22.24 -28.37 -8.08
N ALA A 126 22.62 -28.81 -9.29
CA ALA A 126 21.75 -28.70 -10.44
C ALA A 126 20.42 -29.43 -10.17
N TYR A 127 19.31 -28.87 -10.65
CA TYR A 127 18.03 -29.56 -10.57
C TYR A 127 18.11 -30.90 -11.31
N ASP A 128 17.48 -31.92 -10.73
CA ASP A 128 17.43 -33.29 -11.27
C ASP A 128 18.82 -33.96 -11.41
N PHE A 129 19.82 -33.49 -10.66
CA PHE A 129 21.16 -34.07 -10.64
C PHE A 129 21.16 -35.50 -10.07
N PHE A 130 21.97 -36.35 -10.68
CA PHE A 130 22.29 -37.68 -10.19
C PHE A 130 23.78 -37.97 -10.30
N TYR A 131 24.28 -38.80 -9.40
CA TYR A 131 25.62 -39.36 -9.43
C TYR A 131 25.59 -40.62 -10.30
N PRO A 132 26.31 -40.65 -11.44
CA PRO A 132 26.51 -41.88 -12.19
C PRO A 132 27.32 -42.88 -11.38
N ALA A 133 27.13 -44.17 -11.65
CA ALA A 133 27.86 -45.24 -10.99
C ALA A 133 29.38 -45.11 -11.23
N ASP A 134 30.14 -45.18 -10.14
CA ASP A 134 31.60 -45.15 -10.09
C ASP A 134 32.23 -43.90 -10.76
N VAL A 135 31.49 -42.80 -10.82
CA VAL A 135 31.97 -41.49 -11.30
C VAL A 135 31.89 -40.46 -10.18
N PRO A 136 33.02 -40.01 -9.60
CA PRO A 136 33.00 -39.00 -8.57
C PRO A 136 32.64 -37.63 -9.15
N TYR A 137 31.81 -36.88 -8.42
CA TYR A 137 31.48 -35.50 -8.73
C TYR A 137 32.02 -34.58 -7.64
N VAL A 138 32.81 -33.59 -8.07
CA VAL A 138 33.49 -32.63 -7.19
C VAL A 138 32.82 -31.26 -7.31
N THR A 139 32.34 -30.72 -6.19
CA THR A 139 31.76 -29.37 -6.13
C THR A 139 32.42 -28.55 -5.03
N GLY A 140 32.80 -27.31 -5.34
CA GLY A 140 33.48 -26.40 -4.41
C GLY A 140 32.50 -25.54 -3.63
N PHE A 141 32.81 -25.27 -2.36
CA PHE A 141 32.08 -24.30 -1.54
C PHE A 141 33.04 -23.51 -0.65
N THR A 142 32.65 -22.29 -0.28
CA THR A 142 33.40 -21.47 0.67
C THR A 142 32.71 -21.54 2.03
N ALA A 143 33.45 -21.90 3.08
CA ALA A 143 32.89 -21.96 4.43
C ALA A 143 32.49 -20.56 4.90
N MET A 144 31.24 -20.39 5.35
CA MET A 144 30.70 -19.09 5.78
C MET A 144 30.95 -18.78 7.25
N ARG A 145 31.35 -19.79 8.04
CA ARG A 145 31.62 -19.72 9.47
C ARG A 145 32.81 -20.60 9.83
N ASP A 146 33.50 -20.23 10.89
CA ASP A 146 34.46 -21.10 11.55
C ASP A 146 33.72 -22.17 12.36
N GLY A 147 34.28 -23.37 12.50
CA GLY A 147 33.69 -24.40 13.36
C GLY A 147 33.94 -25.82 12.88
N ALA A 148 33.44 -26.80 13.62
CA ALA A 148 33.65 -28.22 13.33
C ALA A 148 32.47 -28.80 12.53
N VAL A 149 32.74 -29.53 11.47
CA VAL A 149 31.74 -30.31 10.73
C VAL A 149 31.90 -31.77 11.07
N ASN A 150 30.85 -32.36 11.64
CA ASN A 150 30.79 -33.78 12.01
C ASN A 150 29.81 -34.56 11.12
N THR A 151 28.78 -33.89 10.62
CA THR A 151 27.69 -34.49 9.88
C THR A 151 27.35 -33.69 8.65
N VAL A 152 26.97 -34.39 7.58
CA VAL A 152 26.41 -33.83 6.36
C VAL A 152 25.03 -34.43 6.16
N THR A 153 24.02 -33.58 5.95
CA THR A 153 22.64 -34.03 5.74
C THR A 153 22.21 -33.79 4.30
N ILE A 154 21.54 -34.77 3.72
CA ILE A 154 20.97 -34.73 2.38
C ILE A 154 19.45 -34.75 2.53
N ALA A 155 18.74 -33.80 1.90
CA ALA A 155 17.29 -33.70 2.06
C ALA A 155 16.55 -34.86 1.42
N HIS A 156 16.94 -35.22 0.20
CA HIS A 156 16.35 -36.32 -0.56
C HIS A 156 17.44 -37.08 -1.30
N LEU A 157 17.56 -38.38 -1.04
CA LEU A 157 18.47 -39.29 -1.71
C LEU A 157 17.69 -40.53 -2.19
N THR A 158 17.68 -40.79 -3.49
CA THR A 158 16.98 -41.96 -4.09
C THR A 158 17.85 -42.65 -5.13
N ASP A 159 17.63 -43.94 -5.29
CA ASP A 159 18.09 -44.68 -6.48
C ASP A 159 17.12 -44.38 -7.65
N GLN A 160 17.63 -43.81 -8.75
CA GLN A 160 16.85 -43.56 -9.97
C GLN A 160 16.48 -44.84 -10.69
N THR A 161 17.33 -45.87 -10.59
CA THR A 161 17.10 -47.17 -11.24
C THR A 161 16.05 -48.00 -10.52
N LYS A 162 15.66 -47.58 -9.30
CA LYS A 162 14.72 -48.27 -8.41
C LYS A 162 15.09 -49.75 -8.21
N SER A 163 16.39 -50.01 -8.04
CA SER A 163 16.89 -51.35 -7.73
C SER A 163 16.54 -51.75 -6.29
N ASP A 164 16.15 -53.00 -6.09
CA ASP A 164 15.96 -53.56 -4.74
C ASP A 164 17.29 -53.84 -4.01
N GLN A 165 18.42 -53.69 -4.70
CA GLN A 165 19.74 -53.89 -4.10
C GLN A 165 20.19 -52.66 -3.29
N PRO A 166 20.90 -52.85 -2.17
CA PRO A 166 21.52 -51.75 -1.44
C PRO A 166 22.48 -50.97 -2.34
N GLN A 167 22.34 -49.64 -2.35
CA GLN A 167 23.27 -48.73 -3.01
C GLN A 167 24.33 -48.25 -2.01
N VAL A 168 25.55 -48.03 -2.50
CA VAL A 168 26.62 -47.42 -1.72
C VAL A 168 26.80 -45.99 -2.18
N PHE A 169 26.67 -45.03 -1.25
CA PHE A 169 26.93 -43.62 -1.52
C PHE A 169 28.03 -43.12 -0.60
N ALA A 170 29.14 -42.66 -1.18
CA ALA A 170 30.26 -42.07 -0.47
C ALA A 170 30.25 -40.55 -0.63
N LEU A 171 30.48 -39.85 0.47
CA LEU A 171 30.67 -38.39 0.47
C LEU A 171 31.92 -38.06 1.26
N SER A 172 32.76 -37.19 0.70
CA SER A 172 33.96 -36.72 1.38
C SER A 172 34.15 -35.21 1.23
N ILE A 173 34.90 -34.63 2.17
CA ILE A 173 35.31 -33.23 2.15
C ILE A 173 36.80 -33.20 1.83
N ALA A 174 37.19 -32.48 0.79
CA ALA A 174 38.57 -32.29 0.34
C ALA A 174 39.01 -30.83 0.46
N SER A 175 40.32 -30.60 0.43
CA SER A 175 40.92 -29.26 0.52
C SER A 175 41.41 -28.67 -0.80
N ASP A 176 41.17 -29.35 -1.93
CA ASP A 176 41.66 -28.96 -3.26
C ASP A 176 40.63 -29.34 -4.34
N PRO A 177 40.56 -28.60 -5.47
CA PRO A 177 39.62 -28.88 -6.57
C PRO A 177 39.83 -30.23 -7.27
N SER A 178 40.99 -30.87 -7.13
CA SER A 178 41.22 -32.23 -7.61
C SER A 178 40.43 -33.31 -6.83
N GLY A 179 39.83 -32.94 -5.69
CA GLY A 179 39.21 -33.88 -4.76
C GLY A 179 40.19 -34.52 -3.76
N ALA A 180 41.48 -34.12 -3.78
CA ALA A 180 42.50 -34.63 -2.87
C ALA A 180 43.45 -33.51 -2.39
N PRO A 181 43.91 -33.50 -1.11
CA PRO A 181 43.72 -34.55 -0.11
C PRO A 181 42.32 -34.51 0.53
N VAL A 182 41.79 -35.71 0.81
CA VAL A 182 40.54 -35.89 1.54
C VAL A 182 40.77 -35.58 3.02
N LEU A 183 39.99 -34.63 3.55
CA LEU A 183 40.01 -34.23 4.94
C LEU A 183 39.18 -35.19 5.80
N ALA A 184 37.99 -35.59 5.37
CA ALA A 184 37.14 -36.58 6.04
C ALA A 184 36.16 -37.20 5.04
N SER A 185 35.62 -38.39 5.37
CA SER A 185 34.68 -39.11 4.53
C SER A 185 33.60 -39.82 5.34
N ALA A 186 32.48 -40.09 4.69
CA ALA A 186 31.37 -40.90 5.18
C ALA A 186 30.87 -41.80 4.04
N THR A 187 30.37 -42.97 4.39
CA THR A 187 29.78 -43.92 3.43
C THR A 187 28.45 -44.40 3.96
N LEU A 188 27.43 -44.35 3.12
CA LEU A 188 26.11 -44.92 3.35
C LEU A 188 25.99 -46.21 2.54
N THR A 189 25.45 -47.26 3.16
CA THR A 189 24.95 -48.44 2.45
C THR A 189 23.50 -48.63 2.85
N ALA A 190 22.58 -48.35 1.92
CA ALA A 190 21.14 -48.40 2.18
C ALA A 190 20.37 -48.77 0.91
N ASN A 191 19.20 -49.38 1.09
CA ASN A 191 18.25 -49.51 -0.02
C ASN A 191 17.54 -48.15 -0.20
N LEU A 192 17.74 -47.53 -1.36
CA LEU A 192 17.24 -46.19 -1.70
C LEU A 192 16.09 -46.21 -2.72
N SER A 193 15.52 -47.38 -3.04
CA SER A 193 14.45 -47.48 -4.05
C SER A 193 13.05 -47.29 -3.47
N HIS A 194 12.88 -47.54 -2.17
CA HIS A 194 11.59 -47.47 -1.48
C HIS A 194 11.50 -46.23 -0.58
N SER A 195 10.82 -45.19 -1.05
CA SER A 195 10.44 -44.02 -0.25
C SER A 195 9.01 -43.58 -0.60
N ALA A 196 8.32 -42.99 0.38
CA ALA A 196 7.02 -42.35 0.15
C ALA A 196 7.14 -41.10 -0.74
N ASP A 197 8.31 -40.45 -0.74
CA ASP A 197 8.63 -39.36 -1.66
C ASP A 197 9.44 -39.91 -2.84
N PRO A 198 9.02 -39.66 -4.10
CA PRO A 198 9.76 -40.14 -5.27
C PRO A 198 11.20 -39.63 -5.36
N ARG A 199 11.52 -38.51 -4.69
CA ARG A 199 12.87 -37.93 -4.61
C ARG A 199 13.77 -38.64 -3.57
N GLY A 200 13.18 -39.43 -2.68
CA GLY A 200 13.90 -40.19 -1.64
C GLY A 200 13.82 -39.60 -0.25
N ASP A 201 14.33 -40.37 0.71
CA ASP A 201 14.31 -40.05 2.14
C ASP A 201 15.52 -39.17 2.53
N PRO A 202 15.40 -38.39 3.62
CA PRO A 202 16.53 -37.64 4.17
C PRO A 202 17.58 -38.57 4.77
N VAL A 203 18.84 -38.27 4.50
CA VAL A 203 19.99 -39.05 4.98
C VAL A 203 20.94 -38.16 5.77
N THR A 204 21.43 -38.65 6.90
CA THR A 204 22.52 -38.00 7.65
C THR A 204 23.78 -38.86 7.61
N LEU A 205 24.85 -38.30 7.06
CA LEU A 205 26.16 -38.92 6.94
C LEU A 205 27.06 -38.43 8.07
N THR A 206 27.57 -39.35 8.89
CA THR A 206 28.54 -39.01 9.95
C THR A 206 29.95 -39.18 9.41
N LEU A 207 30.74 -38.11 9.41
CA LEU A 207 32.12 -38.13 8.95
C LEU A 207 32.99 -38.96 9.89
N ASN A 208 33.96 -39.68 9.32
CA ASN A 208 34.90 -40.50 10.08
C ASN A 208 35.77 -39.71 11.08
N LYS A 209 35.91 -38.40 10.87
CA LYS A 209 36.49 -37.45 11.84
C LYS A 209 35.96 -36.03 11.59
N PRO A 210 35.95 -35.16 12.61
CA PRO A 210 35.56 -33.76 12.46
C PRO A 210 36.47 -32.99 11.49
N VAL A 211 35.88 -32.17 10.63
CA VAL A 211 36.63 -31.22 9.77
C VAL A 211 36.50 -29.82 10.35
N GLN A 212 37.64 -29.20 10.68
CA GLN A 212 37.69 -27.81 11.15
C GLN A 212 37.60 -26.86 9.95
N MET A 213 36.46 -26.19 9.84
CA MET A 213 36.18 -25.17 8.84
C MET A 213 36.72 -23.81 9.28
N GLN A 214 37.31 -23.10 8.32
CA GLN A 214 37.77 -21.72 8.49
C GLN A 214 36.94 -20.82 7.58
N LYS A 215 36.35 -19.76 8.14
CA LYS A 215 35.52 -18.82 7.39
C LYS A 215 36.32 -18.22 6.23
N GLY A 216 35.71 -18.22 5.04
CA GLY A 216 36.30 -17.69 3.81
C GLY A 216 37.25 -18.67 3.10
N ARG A 217 37.58 -19.82 3.70
CA ARG A 217 38.36 -20.86 3.05
C ARG A 217 37.48 -21.73 2.16
N GLN A 218 38.01 -22.10 1.00
CA GLN A 218 37.36 -22.99 0.05
C GLN A 218 37.62 -24.46 0.40
N TYR A 219 36.58 -25.27 0.26
CA TYR A 219 36.56 -26.71 0.45
C TYR A 219 35.79 -27.35 -0.71
N TRP A 220 35.94 -28.65 -0.90
CA TRP A 220 35.28 -29.38 -1.97
C TRP A 220 34.55 -30.60 -1.44
N ILE A 221 33.30 -30.79 -1.86
CA ILE A 221 32.55 -32.03 -1.64
C ILE A 221 32.81 -32.95 -2.82
N VAL A 222 33.23 -34.18 -2.51
CA VAL A 222 33.34 -35.27 -3.49
C VAL A 222 32.28 -36.29 -3.15
N GLY A 223 31.26 -36.41 -4.01
CA GLY A 223 30.21 -37.41 -3.90
C GLY A 223 30.37 -38.48 -4.98
N GLU A 224 30.16 -39.74 -4.62
CA GLU A 224 30.28 -40.87 -5.54
C GLU A 224 29.25 -41.94 -5.16
N ALA A 225 28.51 -42.42 -6.16
CA ALA A 225 27.67 -43.60 -6.02
C ALA A 225 28.44 -44.80 -6.55
N SER A 226 28.45 -45.92 -5.83
CA SER A 226 29.09 -47.17 -6.25
C SER A 226 28.07 -48.29 -6.38
N GLY A 227 28.24 -49.14 -7.39
CA GLY A 227 27.34 -50.27 -7.67
C GLY A 227 26.56 -50.12 -8.98
N THR A 228 25.34 -50.66 -9.04
CA THR A 228 24.54 -50.70 -10.28
C THR A 228 23.52 -49.55 -10.42
N GLY A 229 23.41 -48.66 -9.43
CA GLY A 229 22.39 -47.61 -9.40
C GLY A 229 22.93 -46.20 -9.60
N GLU A 230 22.17 -45.39 -10.34
CA GLU A 230 22.33 -43.95 -10.41
C GLU A 230 21.63 -43.32 -9.19
N VAL A 231 22.36 -42.56 -8.37
CA VAL A 231 21.81 -41.99 -7.13
C VAL A 231 21.47 -40.52 -7.35
N ALA A 232 20.18 -40.17 -7.28
CA ALA A 232 19.72 -38.80 -7.37
C ALA A 232 19.73 -38.07 -6.03
N ILE A 233 19.96 -36.77 -6.09
CA ILE A 233 19.91 -35.88 -4.94
C ILE A 233 19.02 -34.67 -5.24
N ALA A 234 18.21 -34.27 -4.27
CA ALA A 234 17.37 -33.08 -4.40
C ALA A 234 17.24 -32.32 -3.08
N GLY A 235 17.04 -31.00 -3.18
CA GLY A 235 16.65 -30.16 -2.06
C GLY A 235 15.13 -30.13 -1.85
N SER A 236 14.71 -29.46 -0.78
CA SER A 236 13.28 -29.26 -0.53
C SER A 236 12.59 -28.36 -1.57
N THR A 237 11.30 -28.60 -1.77
CA THR A 237 10.42 -27.81 -2.62
C THR A 237 9.58 -26.87 -1.77
N ILE A 238 9.53 -25.59 -2.13
CA ILE A 238 8.70 -24.57 -1.47
C ILE A 238 7.61 -24.12 -2.45
N ALA A 239 6.36 -24.21 -1.99
CA ALA A 239 5.21 -23.60 -2.66
C ALA A 239 4.98 -22.17 -2.13
N ASN A 240 4.97 -21.19 -3.03
CA ASN A 240 4.48 -19.85 -2.76
C ASN A 240 2.98 -19.75 -3.13
N GLU A 241 2.27 -18.79 -2.55
CA GLU A 241 0.87 -18.55 -2.89
C GLU A 241 0.67 -18.22 -4.38
N SER A 242 1.49 -17.34 -4.96
CA SER A 242 1.45 -17.04 -6.40
C SER A 242 2.72 -16.33 -6.88
N SER A 243 2.81 -16.13 -8.19
CA SER A 243 3.81 -15.28 -8.84
C SER A 243 3.67 -13.77 -8.56
N TRP A 244 2.61 -13.35 -7.87
CA TRP A 244 2.24 -11.93 -7.67
C TRP A 244 2.62 -11.35 -6.30
N ASP A 245 3.09 -12.17 -5.37
CA ASP A 245 3.64 -11.73 -4.08
C ASP A 245 5.14 -12.07 -3.98
N ASP A 246 5.80 -11.60 -2.93
CA ASP A 246 7.23 -11.85 -2.73
C ASP A 246 7.47 -13.34 -2.48
N GLY A 247 8.19 -14.01 -3.39
CA GLY A 247 8.64 -15.39 -3.21
C GLY A 247 9.69 -15.49 -2.11
N LEU A 248 9.53 -16.47 -1.20
CA LEU A 248 10.47 -16.70 -0.10
C LEU A 248 11.18 -18.05 -0.24
N PRO A 249 12.49 -18.11 0.05
CA PRO A 249 13.32 -17.07 0.67
C PRO A 249 13.94 -16.07 -0.32
N LEU A 250 14.28 -14.87 0.18
CA LEU A 250 15.00 -13.84 -0.54
C LEU A 250 16.49 -14.18 -0.72
N ARG A 251 17.12 -13.64 -1.76
CA ARG A 251 18.57 -13.74 -2.01
C ARG A 251 19.32 -12.85 -1.01
N LEU A 252 19.79 -13.44 0.09
CA LEU A 252 20.43 -12.75 1.20
C LEU A 252 21.64 -13.53 1.70
N ASP A 253 22.53 -12.85 2.41
CA ASP A 253 23.69 -13.45 3.08
C ASP A 253 24.60 -14.31 2.18
N GLY A 254 24.60 -14.07 0.87
CA GLY A 254 25.39 -14.83 -0.10
C GLY A 254 24.76 -16.12 -0.60
N PHE A 255 23.51 -16.41 -0.21
CA PHE A 255 22.73 -17.52 -0.76
C PHE A 255 21.93 -17.06 -1.98
N ASP A 256 21.92 -17.90 -3.02
CA ASP A 256 20.89 -17.89 -4.07
C ASP A 256 19.97 -19.10 -3.86
N PRO A 257 18.86 -18.96 -3.12
CA PRO A 257 18.07 -20.10 -2.69
C PRO A 257 17.49 -20.91 -3.85
N TYR A 258 17.12 -20.24 -4.94
CA TYR A 258 16.60 -20.90 -6.15
C TYR A 258 17.69 -21.15 -7.20
N GLY A 259 18.96 -20.98 -6.85
CA GLY A 259 20.12 -21.35 -7.65
C GLY A 259 20.52 -22.83 -7.48
N GLY A 260 19.59 -23.70 -7.06
CA GLY A 260 19.84 -25.13 -6.83
C GLY A 260 19.83 -25.57 -5.37
N ILE A 261 19.50 -24.68 -4.41
CA ILE A 261 19.35 -25.05 -2.99
C ILE A 261 17.90 -25.50 -2.70
N LEU A 262 16.92 -24.78 -3.23
CA LEU A 262 15.49 -25.07 -3.07
C LEU A 262 14.81 -25.01 -4.43
N LYS A 263 13.77 -25.81 -4.61
CA LYS A 263 12.89 -25.71 -5.78
C LYS A 263 11.70 -24.83 -5.43
N GLY A 264 11.50 -23.74 -6.17
CA GLY A 264 10.33 -22.86 -6.00
C GLY A 264 9.19 -23.25 -6.93
N GLU A 265 7.98 -23.40 -6.39
CA GLU A 265 6.75 -23.58 -7.17
C GLU A 265 5.66 -22.59 -6.70
N ASN A 266 4.64 -22.37 -7.53
CA ASN A 266 3.55 -21.44 -7.22
C ASN A 266 2.21 -22.16 -7.27
N LEU A 267 1.35 -21.90 -6.30
CA LEU A 267 -0.05 -22.35 -6.29
C LEU A 267 -0.96 -21.51 -7.20
N GLU A 268 -0.48 -20.34 -7.62
CA GLU A 268 -1.17 -19.37 -8.47
C GLU A 268 -2.59 -19.04 -7.98
N LEU A 269 -2.71 -18.72 -6.70
CA LEU A 269 -4.01 -18.54 -6.03
C LEU A 269 -4.85 -17.38 -6.60
N TYR A 270 -4.27 -16.42 -7.32
CA TYR A 270 -5.01 -15.38 -8.05
C TYR A 270 -5.68 -15.85 -9.35
N TRP A 271 -5.24 -16.97 -9.92
CA TRP A 271 -5.82 -17.50 -11.16
C TRP A 271 -7.28 -17.91 -10.93
N ASP A 272 -8.06 -17.96 -12.01
CA ASP A 272 -9.47 -18.30 -11.94
C ASP A 272 -9.66 -19.72 -11.37
N ASP A 273 -10.63 -19.86 -10.46
CA ASP A 273 -10.97 -21.16 -9.87
C ASP A 273 -11.65 -22.03 -10.91
N ASN A 274 -10.88 -22.98 -11.47
CA ASN A 274 -11.31 -23.91 -12.50
C ASN A 274 -10.60 -25.26 -12.33
N GLN A 275 -10.93 -26.22 -13.19
CA GLN A 275 -10.39 -27.58 -13.11
C GLN A 275 -8.86 -27.61 -13.30
N ALA A 276 -8.31 -26.78 -14.19
CA ALA A 276 -6.86 -26.70 -14.40
C ALA A 276 -6.14 -26.19 -13.15
N LYS A 277 -6.73 -25.25 -12.40
CA LYS A 277 -6.19 -24.78 -11.12
C LYS A 277 -6.24 -25.88 -10.05
N VAL A 278 -7.29 -26.71 -10.00
CA VAL A 278 -7.34 -27.87 -9.11
C VAL A 278 -6.17 -28.81 -9.37
N GLU A 279 -5.92 -29.16 -10.62
CA GLU A 279 -4.82 -30.05 -11.03
C GLU A 279 -3.45 -29.44 -10.73
N LEU A 280 -3.27 -28.14 -11.00
CA LEU A 280 -2.06 -27.39 -10.65
C LEU A 280 -1.82 -27.43 -9.14
N MET A 281 -2.80 -27.00 -8.34
CA MET A 281 -2.69 -26.95 -6.88
C MET A 281 -2.41 -28.34 -6.30
N GLN A 282 -3.11 -29.37 -6.78
CA GLN A 282 -2.85 -30.74 -6.33
C GLN A 282 -1.41 -31.16 -6.64
N GLY A 283 -0.94 -30.95 -7.87
CA GLY A 283 0.41 -31.33 -8.26
C GLY A 283 1.50 -30.60 -7.47
N VAL A 284 1.32 -29.29 -7.24
CA VAL A 284 2.25 -28.48 -6.44
C VAL A 284 2.22 -28.93 -4.98
N LEU A 285 1.05 -29.12 -4.38
CA LEU A 285 0.93 -29.59 -2.99
C LEU A 285 1.52 -30.99 -2.80
N ASP A 286 1.40 -31.88 -3.80
CA ASP A 286 2.00 -33.22 -3.76
C ASP A 286 3.53 -33.16 -3.73
N ARG A 287 4.15 -32.21 -4.45
CA ARG A 287 5.62 -32.03 -4.49
C ARG A 287 6.18 -31.13 -3.39
N ALA A 288 5.39 -30.20 -2.85
CA ALA A 288 5.88 -29.19 -1.92
C ALA A 288 6.18 -29.76 -0.53
N ASP A 289 7.37 -29.50 0.00
CA ASP A 289 7.72 -29.83 1.39
C ASP A 289 7.28 -28.73 2.35
N TYR A 290 7.22 -27.49 1.85
CA TYR A 290 6.80 -26.32 2.60
C TYR A 290 5.87 -25.43 1.79
N ILE A 291 4.97 -24.73 2.48
CA ILE A 291 4.18 -23.62 1.92
C ILE A 291 4.63 -22.34 2.62
N THR A 292 4.89 -21.28 1.86
CA THR A 292 5.19 -19.97 2.42
C THR A 292 4.14 -18.95 1.99
N ILE A 293 3.74 -18.13 2.96
CA ILE A 293 2.84 -16.98 2.77
C ILE A 293 3.62 -15.77 3.23
N SER A 294 3.94 -14.85 2.32
CA SER A 294 4.85 -13.72 2.58
C SER A 294 4.13 -12.44 3.00
N SER A 295 2.79 -12.40 2.91
CA SER A 295 1.94 -11.31 3.40
C SER A 295 0.47 -11.72 3.51
N ASN A 296 -0.41 -10.80 3.93
CA ASN A 296 -1.86 -11.00 3.88
C ASN A 296 -2.52 -10.65 2.53
N ARG A 297 -1.74 -10.26 1.52
CA ARG A 297 -2.24 -9.74 0.24
C ARG A 297 -3.27 -10.65 -0.41
N GLN A 298 -3.00 -11.96 -0.47
CA GLN A 298 -3.87 -12.91 -1.17
C GLN A 298 -5.03 -13.38 -0.30
N TYR A 299 -4.74 -13.97 0.87
CA TYR A 299 -5.79 -14.52 1.72
C TYR A 299 -6.75 -13.44 2.26
N ALA A 300 -6.34 -12.18 2.37
CA ALA A 300 -7.23 -11.09 2.81
C ALA A 300 -8.06 -10.46 1.69
N SER A 301 -7.60 -10.50 0.44
CA SER A 301 -8.32 -9.90 -0.70
C SER A 301 -9.21 -10.92 -1.42
N ILE A 302 -8.67 -12.10 -1.75
CA ILE A 302 -9.32 -13.13 -2.56
C ILE A 302 -10.56 -13.68 -1.86
N THR A 303 -10.45 -13.93 -0.55
CA THR A 303 -11.50 -14.60 0.22
C THR A 303 -12.77 -13.75 0.41
N ARG A 304 -12.71 -12.46 0.05
CA ARG A 304 -13.86 -11.52 0.01
C ARG A 304 -14.72 -11.67 -1.25
N LEU A 305 -14.30 -12.50 -2.21
CA LEU A 305 -15.00 -12.74 -3.48
C LEU A 305 -15.44 -14.20 -3.61
N PRO A 306 -16.36 -14.71 -2.76
CA PRO A 306 -16.70 -16.14 -2.69
C PRO A 306 -17.32 -16.70 -3.96
N MET A 307 -17.99 -15.88 -4.77
CA MET A 307 -18.55 -16.30 -6.06
C MET A 307 -17.46 -16.53 -7.12
N ARG A 308 -16.28 -15.91 -6.97
CA ARG A 308 -15.18 -16.01 -7.92
C ARG A 308 -14.10 -16.98 -7.47
N TYR A 309 -13.87 -17.08 -6.15
CA TYR A 309 -12.77 -17.86 -5.59
C TYR A 309 -13.17 -18.90 -4.52
N PRO A 310 -14.20 -19.74 -4.74
CA PRO A 310 -14.63 -20.73 -3.75
C PRO A 310 -13.61 -21.85 -3.48
N LEU A 311 -12.81 -22.23 -4.48
CA LEU A 311 -11.74 -23.24 -4.35
C LEU A 311 -10.60 -22.70 -3.49
N THR A 312 -10.18 -21.46 -3.77
CA THR A 312 -9.12 -20.81 -3.00
C THR A 312 -9.54 -20.57 -1.54
N ILE A 313 -10.82 -20.27 -1.30
CA ILE A 313 -11.40 -20.18 0.05
C ILE A 313 -11.34 -21.54 0.76
N ALA A 314 -11.73 -22.63 0.09
CA ALA A 314 -11.67 -23.97 0.68
C ALA A 314 -10.23 -24.35 1.06
N PHE A 315 -9.26 -24.03 0.19
CA PHE A 315 -7.83 -24.21 0.46
C PHE A 315 -7.38 -23.47 1.72
N TYR A 316 -7.62 -22.16 1.85
CA TYR A 316 -7.18 -21.42 3.04
C TYR A 316 -7.89 -21.87 4.32
N ARG A 317 -9.17 -22.24 4.24
CA ARG A 317 -9.88 -22.80 5.41
C ARG A 317 -9.20 -24.07 5.91
N ALA A 318 -8.86 -24.98 5.00
CA ALA A 318 -8.15 -26.21 5.35
C ALA A 318 -6.70 -25.95 5.80
N LEU A 319 -5.98 -25.02 5.16
CA LEU A 319 -4.62 -24.67 5.53
C LEU A 319 -4.56 -24.05 6.92
N PHE A 320 -5.39 -23.05 7.22
CA PHE A 320 -5.37 -22.31 8.50
C PHE A 320 -6.17 -23.00 9.61
N GLY A 321 -7.07 -23.91 9.27
CA GLY A 321 -8.05 -24.47 10.21
C GLY A 321 -9.24 -23.56 10.46
N CYS A 322 -9.43 -22.50 9.68
CA CYS A 322 -10.41 -21.43 9.94
C CYS A 322 -11.88 -21.90 9.75
N PRO A 323 -12.68 -22.03 10.83
CA PRO A 323 -14.04 -22.56 10.74
C PRO A 323 -14.99 -21.60 10.03
N ALA A 324 -16.01 -22.11 9.34
CA ALA A 324 -17.07 -21.27 8.80
C ALA A 324 -18.05 -20.85 9.92
N PRO A 325 -18.54 -19.59 9.95
CA PRO A 325 -18.40 -18.52 8.96
C PRO A 325 -17.28 -17.50 9.26
N ALA A 326 -16.25 -17.85 10.04
CA ALA A 326 -15.21 -16.90 10.44
C ALA A 326 -14.47 -16.31 9.22
N PRO A 327 -14.12 -15.00 9.25
CA PRO A 327 -13.33 -14.36 8.21
C PRO A 327 -11.89 -14.90 8.18
N ILE A 328 -11.43 -15.31 7.00
CA ILE A 328 -10.10 -15.91 6.81
C ILE A 328 -8.99 -14.88 7.04
N ASP A 329 -9.22 -13.60 6.71
CA ASP A 329 -8.26 -12.53 6.97
C ASP A 329 -7.96 -12.38 8.47
N ARG A 330 -8.99 -12.46 9.31
CA ARG A 330 -8.84 -12.46 10.76
C ARG A 330 -8.14 -13.71 11.28
N CYS A 331 -8.52 -14.89 10.77
CA CYS A 331 -7.84 -16.14 11.11
C CYS A 331 -6.33 -16.05 10.81
N GLY A 332 -5.95 -15.57 9.62
CA GLY A 332 -4.55 -15.37 9.24
C GLY A 332 -3.82 -14.34 10.11
N ALA A 333 -4.47 -13.22 10.43
CA ALA A 333 -3.94 -12.17 11.30
C ALA A 333 -3.58 -12.68 12.71
N GLU A 334 -4.38 -13.59 13.26
CA GLU A 334 -4.19 -14.17 14.61
C GLU A 334 -3.38 -15.49 14.62
N LEU A 335 -3.09 -16.07 13.45
CA LEU A 335 -2.46 -17.39 13.33
C LEU A 335 -1.03 -17.44 13.90
N THR A 336 -0.75 -18.46 14.72
CA THR A 336 0.55 -18.76 15.31
C THR A 336 0.70 -20.28 15.42
N PRO A 337 1.91 -20.84 15.57
CA PRO A 337 2.07 -22.27 15.80
C PRO A 337 1.27 -22.78 17.00
N ALA A 338 1.09 -21.95 18.04
CA ALA A 338 0.41 -22.33 19.28
C ALA A 338 -1.13 -22.46 19.16
N ASN A 339 -1.75 -21.75 18.22
CA ASN A 339 -3.19 -21.81 17.98
C ASN A 339 -3.55 -22.45 16.63
N PHE A 340 -2.59 -23.12 15.99
CA PHE A 340 -2.77 -23.76 14.70
C PHE A 340 -3.60 -25.05 14.78
N HIS A 341 -4.54 -25.23 13.85
CA HIS A 341 -5.42 -26.40 13.78
C HIS A 341 -5.84 -26.71 12.33
N GLY A 342 -4.93 -26.49 11.37
CA GLY A 342 -5.17 -26.81 9.96
C GLY A 342 -5.34 -28.30 9.71
N THR A 343 -6.08 -28.63 8.66
CA THR A 343 -6.41 -30.02 8.27
C THR A 343 -5.85 -30.40 6.90
N LEU A 344 -5.08 -29.52 6.26
CA LEU A 344 -4.53 -29.76 4.92
C LEU A 344 -3.38 -30.79 4.90
N GLY A 345 -2.84 -31.16 6.07
CA GLY A 345 -1.65 -32.01 6.18
C GLY A 345 -0.32 -31.23 6.17
N PHE A 346 -0.37 -29.93 6.42
CA PHE A 346 0.79 -29.07 6.65
C PHE A 346 0.67 -28.39 8.02
N ASP A 347 1.72 -28.44 8.83
CA ASP A 347 1.79 -27.79 10.13
C ASP A 347 2.45 -26.42 10.05
N LEU A 348 1.89 -25.41 10.73
CA LEU A 348 2.53 -24.10 10.85
C LEU A 348 3.76 -24.19 11.76
N VAL A 349 4.95 -24.17 11.17
CA VAL A 349 6.23 -24.34 11.88
C VAL A 349 6.87 -23.03 12.28
N ALA A 350 6.56 -21.93 11.60
CA ALA A 350 7.10 -20.61 11.93
C ALA A 350 6.15 -19.48 11.55
N THR A 351 6.19 -18.40 12.33
CA THR A 351 5.49 -17.15 12.06
C THR A 351 6.42 -15.99 12.36
N PHE A 352 6.50 -15.03 11.44
CA PHE A 352 7.25 -13.80 11.62
C PHE A 352 6.32 -12.62 11.52
N ALA A 353 6.18 -11.87 12.62
CA ALA A 353 5.37 -10.66 12.69
C ALA A 353 6.16 -9.59 13.47
N SER A 354 6.00 -8.33 13.08
CA SER A 354 6.58 -7.17 13.76
C SER A 354 5.46 -6.24 14.20
N ASP A 355 4.85 -6.59 15.33
CA ASP A 355 3.74 -5.81 15.91
C ASP A 355 4.28 -4.59 16.68
N PRO A 356 3.58 -3.44 16.66
CA PRO A 356 3.84 -2.33 17.58
C PRO A 356 3.92 -2.81 19.03
N ALA A 357 4.96 -2.38 19.77
CA ALA A 357 5.26 -2.93 21.08
C ALA A 357 5.64 -1.89 22.14
N LEU A 358 5.00 -1.95 23.30
CA LEU A 358 5.40 -1.28 24.54
C LEU A 358 6.04 -2.32 25.47
N ASP A 359 7.35 -2.50 25.34
CA ASP A 359 8.11 -3.52 26.08
C ASP A 359 7.51 -4.92 25.86
N SER A 360 6.91 -5.53 26.89
CA SER A 360 6.25 -6.84 26.77
C SER A 360 4.86 -6.81 26.12
N LEU A 361 4.21 -5.64 26.05
CA LEU A 361 2.88 -5.49 25.45
C LEU A 361 3.00 -5.35 23.93
N ARG A 362 2.58 -6.38 23.19
CA ARG A 362 2.46 -6.35 21.73
C ARG A 362 1.03 -6.03 21.32
N ILE A 363 0.88 -5.17 20.33
CA ILE A 363 -0.41 -4.76 19.79
C ILE A 363 -0.50 -5.27 18.36
N ASN A 364 -1.26 -6.35 18.15
CA ASN A 364 -1.48 -6.90 16.82
C ASN A 364 -2.29 -5.91 15.97
N ASP A 365 -1.64 -5.32 14.97
CA ASP A 365 -2.21 -4.41 13.99
C ASP A 365 -2.33 -5.04 12.59
N GLN A 366 -2.33 -6.38 12.50
CA GLN A 366 -2.50 -7.11 11.23
C GLN A 366 -3.89 -6.93 10.59
N MET A 367 -4.82 -6.27 11.29
CA MET A 367 -6.12 -5.83 10.77
C MET A 367 -6.11 -4.35 10.32
N ALA A 368 -4.96 -3.69 10.31
CA ALA A 368 -4.78 -2.34 9.78
C ALA A 368 -4.93 -2.31 8.25
N GLU A 369 -4.80 -1.11 7.67
CA GLU A 369 -4.85 -0.97 6.21
C GLU A 369 -3.66 -1.68 5.54
N GLU A 370 -3.89 -2.11 4.31
CA GLU A 370 -2.92 -2.79 3.44
C GLU A 370 -1.50 -2.18 3.45
N PRO A 371 -1.30 -0.84 3.49
CA PRO A 371 0.04 -0.29 3.54
C PRO A 371 0.91 -0.78 4.70
N PHE A 372 0.28 -1.03 5.85
CA PHE A 372 0.97 -1.52 7.04
C PHE A 372 1.23 -3.04 6.96
N THR A 373 0.22 -3.80 6.54
CA THR A 373 0.23 -5.27 6.62
C THR A 373 0.82 -5.96 5.39
N VAL A 374 1.01 -5.25 4.28
CA VAL A 374 1.60 -5.80 3.04
C VAL A 374 2.98 -5.20 2.73
N TYR A 375 3.17 -3.89 2.97
CA TYR A 375 4.41 -3.20 2.61
C TYR A 375 5.32 -2.93 3.81
N ASP A 376 4.80 -2.38 4.91
CA ASP A 376 5.63 -1.91 6.03
C ASP A 376 6.15 -3.07 6.91
N HIS A 377 5.25 -3.89 7.48
CA HIS A 377 5.60 -4.99 8.38
C HIS A 377 4.70 -6.23 8.15
N PRO A 378 4.83 -6.89 6.99
CA PRO A 378 3.96 -8.00 6.62
C PRO A 378 4.17 -9.23 7.51
N LYS A 379 3.10 -9.96 7.82
CA LYS A 379 3.21 -11.24 8.52
C LYS A 379 3.58 -12.36 7.57
N VAL A 380 4.60 -13.13 7.91
CA VAL A 380 5.03 -14.33 7.17
C VAL A 380 4.60 -15.58 7.91
N LEU A 381 4.05 -16.55 7.19
CA LEU A 381 3.67 -17.87 7.70
C LEU A 381 4.42 -18.95 6.90
N ILE A 382 4.99 -19.93 7.61
CA ILE A 382 5.70 -21.05 6.99
C ILE A 382 5.09 -22.35 7.49
N PHE A 383 4.56 -23.15 6.56
CA PHE A 383 3.96 -24.44 6.84
C PHE A 383 4.86 -25.56 6.32
N LYS A 384 4.95 -26.66 7.06
CA LYS A 384 5.74 -27.85 6.70
C LYS A 384 4.81 -29.03 6.47
N LYS A 385 5.02 -29.77 5.38
CA LYS A 385 4.28 -31.00 5.09
C LYS A 385 4.50 -32.03 6.20
N THR A 386 3.43 -32.69 6.61
CA THR A 386 3.44 -33.71 7.65
C THR A 386 3.23 -35.10 7.03
N ALA A 387 3.50 -36.15 7.82
CA ALA A 387 3.14 -37.52 7.45
C ALA A 387 1.61 -37.73 7.30
N GLY A 388 0.78 -36.80 7.80
CA GLY A 388 -0.67 -36.81 7.62
C GLY A 388 -1.15 -36.27 6.26
N TYR A 389 -0.24 -35.76 5.42
CA TYR A 389 -0.58 -35.31 4.08
C TYR A 389 -1.04 -36.49 3.21
N SER A 390 -2.12 -36.29 2.44
CA SER A 390 -2.65 -37.29 1.51
C SER A 390 -3.16 -36.62 0.24
N SER A 391 -2.58 -36.98 -0.90
CA SER A 391 -3.02 -36.52 -2.23
C SER A 391 -4.51 -36.85 -2.47
N ALA A 392 -5.00 -37.98 -1.93
CA ALA A 392 -6.41 -38.35 -2.02
C ALA A 392 -7.31 -37.39 -1.21
N ASN A 393 -6.87 -36.98 -0.01
CA ASN A 393 -7.61 -36.01 0.81
C ASN A 393 -7.62 -34.63 0.17
N ILE A 394 -6.50 -34.18 -0.42
CA ILE A 394 -6.44 -32.92 -1.18
C ILE A 394 -7.39 -32.96 -2.37
N ARG A 395 -7.39 -34.06 -3.14
CA ARG A 395 -8.32 -34.23 -4.27
C ARG A 395 -9.77 -34.19 -3.81
N ALA A 396 -10.10 -34.84 -2.70
CA ALA A 396 -11.45 -34.83 -2.14
C ALA A 396 -11.85 -33.42 -1.67
N LEU A 397 -10.95 -32.69 -0.98
CA LEU A 397 -11.19 -31.34 -0.50
C LEU A 397 -11.42 -30.35 -1.66
N LEU A 398 -10.50 -30.32 -2.63
CA LEU A 398 -10.57 -29.40 -3.76
C LEU A 398 -11.70 -29.78 -4.72
N GLY A 399 -11.93 -31.08 -4.95
CA GLY A 399 -12.99 -31.60 -5.81
C GLY A 399 -14.40 -31.49 -5.23
N ALA A 400 -14.55 -31.28 -3.91
CA ALA A 400 -15.85 -31.00 -3.29
C ALA A 400 -16.39 -29.59 -3.64
N VAL A 401 -15.55 -28.72 -4.19
CA VAL A 401 -15.94 -27.37 -4.59
C VAL A 401 -16.67 -27.42 -5.93
N ASP A 402 -17.92 -26.96 -5.95
CA ASP A 402 -18.72 -26.89 -7.18
C ASP A 402 -18.24 -25.74 -8.09
N LEU A 403 -17.29 -26.06 -8.96
CA LEU A 403 -16.71 -25.10 -9.91
C LEU A 403 -17.71 -24.58 -10.95
N SER A 404 -18.85 -25.26 -11.16
CA SER A 404 -19.89 -24.78 -12.08
C SER A 404 -20.58 -23.50 -11.59
N LYS A 405 -20.45 -23.20 -10.29
CA LYS A 405 -20.96 -21.99 -9.65
C LYS A 405 -19.96 -20.83 -9.65
N VAL A 406 -18.73 -21.04 -10.13
CA VAL A 406 -17.74 -19.97 -10.24
C VAL A 406 -18.20 -18.96 -11.28
N VAL A 407 -18.38 -17.72 -10.84
CA VAL A 407 -18.81 -16.62 -11.70
C VAL A 407 -17.60 -15.77 -12.05
N TRP A 408 -17.10 -15.96 -13.26
CA TRP A 408 -16.17 -15.03 -13.88
C TRP A 408 -16.91 -14.11 -14.84
N MET A 409 -16.87 -12.81 -14.57
CA MET A 409 -17.48 -11.81 -15.44
C MET A 409 -16.38 -11.13 -16.25
N ASN A 410 -16.40 -11.32 -17.56
CA ASN A 410 -15.59 -10.48 -18.43
C ASN A 410 -16.12 -9.03 -18.42
N PRO A 411 -15.34 -8.02 -18.85
CA PRO A 411 -15.79 -6.63 -18.84
C PRO A 411 -17.13 -6.40 -19.54
N ARG A 412 -17.42 -7.11 -20.63
CA ARG A 412 -18.69 -7.01 -21.37
C ARG A 412 -19.86 -7.58 -20.56
N GLN A 413 -19.69 -8.73 -19.93
CA GLN A 413 -20.68 -9.36 -19.05
C GLN A 413 -20.94 -8.50 -17.82
N ALA A 414 -19.88 -8.00 -17.17
CA ALA A 414 -19.98 -7.08 -16.04
C ALA A 414 -20.74 -5.80 -16.42
N THR A 415 -20.51 -5.28 -17.63
CA THR A 415 -21.25 -4.11 -18.16
C THR A 415 -22.72 -4.44 -18.44
N SER A 416 -23.01 -5.63 -18.96
CA SER A 416 -24.38 -6.07 -19.25
C SER A 416 -25.16 -6.54 -18.01
N ALA A 417 -24.47 -6.79 -16.90
CA ALA A 417 -25.12 -7.24 -15.68
C ALA A 417 -26.06 -6.15 -15.18
N PRO A 418 -27.24 -6.50 -14.64
CA PRO A 418 -28.19 -5.55 -14.07
C PRO A 418 -27.61 -5.00 -12.77
N THR A 419 -26.64 -4.10 -12.89
CA THR A 419 -25.93 -3.49 -11.77
C THR A 419 -26.53 -2.13 -11.46
N VAL A 420 -26.35 -1.71 -10.21
CA VAL A 420 -26.62 -0.34 -9.77
C VAL A 420 -25.63 0.68 -10.33
N LEU A 421 -24.74 0.29 -11.24
CA LEU A 421 -23.75 1.16 -11.89
C LEU A 421 -24.27 1.79 -13.19
N MET A 422 -25.38 1.28 -13.74
CA MET A 422 -26.01 1.83 -14.93
C MET A 422 -26.76 3.14 -14.61
N LEU A 423 -26.72 4.11 -15.53
CA LEU A 423 -27.56 5.29 -15.40
C LEU A 423 -29.03 4.93 -15.67
N PRO A 424 -29.98 5.43 -14.86
CA PRO A 424 -31.40 5.37 -15.20
C PRO A 424 -31.67 5.99 -16.59
N PRO A 425 -32.65 5.48 -17.36
CA PRO A 425 -32.92 5.97 -18.72
C PRO A 425 -33.17 7.48 -18.82
N ASP A 426 -33.84 8.07 -17.82
CA ASP A 426 -34.07 9.52 -17.74
C ASP A 426 -32.76 10.28 -17.56
N ARG A 427 -31.84 9.80 -16.72
CA ARG A 427 -30.51 10.41 -16.56
C ARG A 427 -29.65 10.23 -17.80
N LEU A 428 -29.69 9.06 -18.43
CA LEU A 428 -28.93 8.84 -19.66
C LEU A 428 -29.42 9.78 -20.78
N ALA A 429 -30.72 9.97 -20.90
CA ALA A 429 -31.31 10.93 -21.82
C ALA A 429 -30.90 12.37 -21.50
N GLU A 430 -30.92 12.76 -20.22
CA GLU A 430 -30.44 14.07 -19.75
C GLU A 430 -28.96 14.30 -20.12
N GLN A 431 -28.08 13.33 -19.85
CA GLN A 431 -26.66 13.42 -20.19
C GLN A 431 -26.43 13.56 -21.70
N ARG A 432 -27.24 12.88 -22.53
CA ARG A 432 -27.17 12.98 -24.00
C ARG A 432 -27.71 14.30 -24.53
N ALA A 433 -28.70 14.89 -23.85
CA ALA A 433 -29.28 16.17 -24.22
C ALA A 433 -28.40 17.38 -23.85
N GLY A 434 -27.34 17.17 -23.04
CA GLY A 434 -26.46 18.23 -22.54
C GLY A 434 -25.70 19.05 -23.59
N GLY A 435 -25.70 18.63 -24.87
CA GLY A 435 -25.03 19.30 -25.98
C GLY A 435 -23.78 18.56 -26.48
N THR A 436 -23.26 18.98 -27.64
CA THR A 436 -22.03 18.42 -28.22
C THR A 436 -20.78 19.12 -27.69
N TRP A 437 -19.61 18.49 -27.88
CA TRP A 437 -18.33 19.08 -27.47
C TRP A 437 -18.07 20.44 -28.14
N SER A 438 -18.31 20.55 -29.45
CA SER A 438 -18.11 21.80 -30.20
C SER A 438 -19.11 22.91 -29.81
N GLN A 439 -20.31 22.54 -29.34
CA GLN A 439 -21.26 23.52 -28.80
C GLN A 439 -20.83 24.05 -27.43
N MET A 440 -20.21 23.20 -26.61
CA MET A 440 -19.73 23.59 -25.27
C MET A 440 -18.38 24.33 -25.32
N PHE A 441 -17.51 23.94 -26.24
CA PHE A 441 -16.13 24.43 -26.38
C PHE A 441 -15.83 24.64 -27.87
N ASP A 442 -15.87 25.90 -28.29
CA ASP A 442 -15.59 26.31 -29.67
C ASP A 442 -14.06 26.34 -29.90
N PRO A 443 -13.49 25.41 -30.69
CA PRO A 443 -12.04 25.38 -30.94
C PRO A 443 -11.54 26.60 -31.71
N ASP A 444 -12.40 27.23 -32.51
CA ASP A 444 -12.06 28.38 -33.34
C ASP A 444 -12.23 29.71 -32.57
N GLY A 445 -12.94 29.66 -31.44
CA GLY A 445 -13.14 30.80 -30.54
C GLY A 445 -11.82 31.43 -30.08
N ILE A 446 -11.80 32.75 -29.92
CA ILE A 446 -10.57 33.54 -29.73
C ILE A 446 -9.68 33.09 -28.56
N LEU A 447 -10.28 32.54 -27.48
CA LEU A 447 -9.52 32.03 -26.33
C LEU A 447 -8.83 30.69 -26.62
N ASN A 448 -9.33 29.93 -27.59
CA ASN A 448 -8.83 28.61 -27.97
C ASN A 448 -7.93 28.68 -29.21
N SER A 449 -8.20 29.59 -30.16
CA SER A 449 -7.35 29.79 -31.34
C SER A 449 -6.13 30.68 -31.05
N PHE A 450 -6.23 31.64 -30.13
CA PHE A 450 -5.09 32.46 -29.69
C PHE A 450 -4.68 32.14 -28.25
N HIS A 451 -3.89 31.08 -28.09
CA HIS A 451 -3.48 30.54 -26.78
C HIS A 451 -2.92 31.59 -25.79
N PRO A 452 -2.08 32.58 -26.18
CA PRO A 452 -1.61 33.59 -25.25
C PRO A 452 -2.75 34.38 -24.58
N LEU A 453 -3.79 34.73 -25.34
CA LEU A 453 -4.98 35.38 -24.78
C LEU A 453 -5.75 34.43 -23.86
N GLY A 454 -5.88 33.15 -24.23
CA GLY A 454 -6.46 32.13 -23.37
C GLY A 454 -5.75 32.02 -22.01
N VAL A 455 -4.42 32.00 -22.01
CA VAL A 455 -3.58 32.02 -20.78
C VAL A 455 -3.87 33.27 -19.94
N ILE A 456 -3.87 34.45 -20.57
CA ILE A 456 -4.09 35.73 -19.89
C ILE A 456 -5.49 35.77 -19.26
N VAL A 457 -6.52 35.41 -20.03
CA VAL A 457 -7.91 35.42 -19.57
C VAL A 457 -8.12 34.39 -18.46
N TRP A 458 -7.51 33.20 -18.56
CA TRP A 458 -7.52 32.20 -17.50
C TRP A 458 -6.96 32.76 -16.18
N TRP A 459 -5.77 33.35 -16.25
CA TRP A 459 -5.11 33.93 -15.08
C TRP A 459 -5.89 35.09 -14.47
N LEU A 460 -6.32 36.04 -15.30
CA LEU A 460 -7.12 37.19 -14.86
C LEU A 460 -8.45 36.75 -14.24
N THR A 461 -9.10 35.75 -14.80
CA THR A 461 -10.34 35.20 -14.22
C THR A 461 -10.06 34.59 -12.85
N ALA A 462 -8.98 33.82 -12.67
CA ALA A 462 -8.61 33.30 -11.37
C ALA A 462 -8.33 34.43 -10.34
N VAL A 463 -7.67 35.51 -10.74
CA VAL A 463 -7.44 36.70 -9.91
C VAL A 463 -8.77 37.36 -9.51
N LEU A 464 -9.66 37.60 -10.47
CA LEU A 464 -10.96 38.23 -10.24
C LEU A 464 -11.84 37.40 -9.30
N LEU A 465 -11.86 36.08 -9.47
CA LEU A 465 -12.53 35.16 -8.56
C LEU A 465 -11.92 35.19 -7.16
N GLY A 466 -10.59 35.29 -7.04
CA GLY A 466 -9.92 35.50 -5.75
C GLY A 466 -10.42 36.78 -5.05
N TRP A 467 -10.42 37.92 -5.74
CA TRP A 467 -10.94 39.17 -5.19
C TRP A 467 -12.43 39.11 -4.86
N LEU A 468 -13.21 38.35 -5.62
CA LEU A 468 -14.62 38.08 -5.33
C LEU A 468 -14.78 37.34 -3.99
N ALA A 469 -13.89 36.41 -3.64
CA ALA A 469 -13.93 35.71 -2.36
C ALA A 469 -13.26 36.48 -1.19
N PHE A 470 -12.51 37.55 -1.48
CA PHE A 470 -11.71 38.24 -0.47
C PHE A 470 -12.53 38.82 0.70
N PRO A 471 -13.64 39.56 0.50
CA PRO A 471 -14.44 40.07 1.62
C PRO A 471 -14.93 38.96 2.57
N ILE A 472 -15.24 37.79 2.04
CA ILE A 472 -15.74 36.66 2.83
C ILE A 472 -14.60 36.00 3.61
N THR A 473 -13.47 35.72 2.95
CA THR A 473 -12.27 35.23 3.65
C THR A 473 -11.77 36.22 4.70
N PHE A 474 -11.88 37.53 4.45
CA PHE A 474 -11.49 38.59 5.39
C PHE A 474 -12.23 38.51 6.72
N VAL A 475 -13.52 38.16 6.68
CA VAL A 475 -14.35 37.99 7.88
C VAL A 475 -14.15 36.60 8.49
N ALA A 476 -14.18 35.55 7.67
CA ALA A 476 -14.07 34.16 8.14
C ALA A 476 -12.71 33.86 8.77
N LEU A 477 -11.63 34.41 8.20
CA LEU A 477 -10.24 34.23 8.61
C LEU A 477 -9.70 35.49 9.30
N ARG A 478 -10.56 36.23 10.01
CA ARG A 478 -10.19 37.45 10.75
C ARG A 478 -9.08 37.26 11.78
N GLY A 479 -8.86 36.03 12.23
CA GLY A 479 -7.80 35.67 13.17
C GLY A 479 -6.41 35.56 12.54
N LEU A 480 -6.33 35.49 11.21
CA LEU A 480 -5.07 35.44 10.48
C LEU A 480 -4.59 36.87 10.16
N PRO A 481 -3.30 37.18 10.34
CA PRO A 481 -2.70 38.46 9.93
C PRO A 481 -3.02 38.85 8.49
N ASP A 482 -3.00 37.87 7.56
CA ASP A 482 -3.26 38.10 6.15
C ASP A 482 -4.74 38.12 5.75
N ARG A 483 -5.64 37.92 6.72
CA ARG A 483 -7.10 37.87 6.52
C ARG A 483 -7.54 36.85 5.47
N GLY A 484 -6.73 35.81 5.23
CA GLY A 484 -7.00 34.76 4.26
C GLY A 484 -6.72 35.13 2.80
N TYR A 485 -6.06 36.26 2.52
CA TYR A 485 -5.82 36.71 1.14
C TYR A 485 -5.09 35.66 0.29
N ALA A 486 -4.10 34.97 0.85
CA ALA A 486 -3.32 33.95 0.14
C ALA A 486 -4.15 32.78 -0.39
N VAL A 487 -5.29 32.46 0.25
CA VAL A 487 -6.14 31.32 -0.13
C VAL A 487 -7.41 31.70 -0.87
N THR A 488 -7.61 32.98 -1.17
CA THR A 488 -8.83 33.51 -1.80
C THR A 488 -9.23 32.80 -3.08
N ARG A 489 -8.28 32.54 -3.98
CA ARG A 489 -8.51 31.81 -5.25
C ARG A 489 -8.99 30.38 -5.01
N ASN A 490 -8.38 29.68 -4.06
CA ASN A 490 -8.77 28.33 -3.66
C ASN A 490 -10.21 28.33 -3.14
N VAL A 491 -10.52 29.25 -2.23
CA VAL A 491 -11.86 29.39 -1.63
C VAL A 491 -12.90 29.71 -2.70
N SER A 492 -12.61 30.64 -3.62
CA SER A 492 -13.57 30.97 -4.68
C SER A 492 -13.86 29.79 -5.60
N LEU A 493 -12.82 29.10 -6.09
CA LEU A 493 -13.00 27.94 -6.96
C LEU A 493 -13.74 26.82 -6.25
N LEU A 494 -13.40 26.53 -4.99
CA LEU A 494 -14.05 25.51 -4.18
C LEU A 494 -15.54 25.79 -4.01
N LEU A 495 -15.91 27.04 -3.69
CA LEU A 495 -17.31 27.38 -3.42
C LEU A 495 -18.18 27.35 -4.66
N ILE A 496 -17.67 27.86 -5.79
CA ILE A 496 -18.37 27.79 -7.06
C ILE A 496 -18.52 26.34 -7.49
N ALA A 497 -17.43 25.56 -7.45
CA ALA A 497 -17.45 24.15 -7.82
C ALA A 497 -18.37 23.33 -6.92
N TRP A 498 -18.31 23.53 -5.60
CA TRP A 498 -19.14 22.81 -4.64
C TRP A 498 -20.63 23.13 -4.81
N ALA A 499 -20.99 24.41 -4.93
CA ALA A 499 -22.39 24.80 -5.12
C ALA A 499 -22.95 24.28 -6.45
N ALA A 500 -22.20 24.42 -7.55
CA ALA A 500 -22.60 23.86 -8.85
C ALA A 500 -22.70 22.33 -8.81
N TRP A 501 -21.76 21.66 -8.14
CA TRP A 501 -21.79 20.22 -7.93
C TRP A 501 -23.00 19.77 -7.13
N MET A 502 -23.34 20.46 -6.04
CA MET A 502 -24.51 20.16 -5.22
C MET A 502 -25.82 20.39 -5.98
N LEU A 503 -25.93 21.50 -6.71
CA LEU A 503 -27.10 21.79 -7.55
C LEU A 503 -27.28 20.73 -8.65
N GLY A 504 -26.18 20.32 -9.29
CA GLY A 504 -26.18 19.25 -10.30
C GLY A 504 -26.44 17.86 -9.71
N SER A 505 -25.92 17.55 -8.52
CA SER A 505 -26.14 16.27 -7.84
C SER A 505 -27.57 16.12 -7.31
N ALA A 506 -28.15 17.22 -6.81
CA ALA A 506 -29.54 17.29 -6.39
C ALA A 506 -30.52 17.44 -7.59
N ARG A 507 -30.01 17.53 -8.82
CA ARG A 507 -30.77 17.77 -10.06
C ARG A 507 -31.67 19.02 -10.00
N LEU A 508 -31.25 20.05 -9.25
CA LEU A 508 -31.96 21.33 -9.15
C LEU A 508 -31.65 22.24 -10.36
N MET A 509 -30.41 22.18 -10.86
CA MET A 509 -30.00 22.91 -12.05
C MET A 509 -28.98 22.10 -12.86
N PRO A 510 -29.04 22.12 -14.20
CA PRO A 510 -28.00 21.52 -15.03
C PRO A 510 -26.69 22.30 -14.88
N VAL A 511 -25.55 21.62 -14.86
CA VAL A 511 -24.23 22.23 -14.68
C VAL A 511 -23.74 22.81 -16.01
N THR A 512 -24.28 23.95 -16.39
CA THR A 512 -23.94 24.69 -17.63
C THR A 512 -23.07 25.90 -17.34
N ARG A 513 -22.55 26.56 -18.39
CA ARG A 513 -21.84 27.85 -18.26
C ARG A 513 -22.71 28.88 -17.54
N LEU A 514 -24.00 28.95 -17.87
CA LEU A 514 -24.94 29.85 -17.23
C LEU A 514 -25.05 29.57 -15.73
N THR A 515 -25.21 28.30 -15.34
CA THR A 515 -25.29 27.91 -13.93
C THR A 515 -24.04 28.29 -13.15
N LEU A 516 -22.85 28.08 -13.73
CA LEU A 516 -21.59 28.49 -13.08
C LEU A 516 -21.50 30.00 -12.89
N TRP A 517 -21.95 30.79 -13.88
CA TRP A 517 -22.01 32.25 -13.75
C TRP A 517 -23.10 32.73 -12.78
N LEU A 518 -24.24 32.06 -12.70
CA LEU A 518 -25.30 32.36 -11.73
C LEU A 518 -24.84 32.06 -10.29
N VAL A 519 -24.16 30.94 -10.07
CA VAL A 519 -23.55 30.60 -8.77
C VAL A 519 -22.47 31.64 -8.42
N THR A 520 -21.63 32.03 -9.39
CA THR A 520 -20.62 33.07 -9.20
C THR A 520 -21.26 34.41 -8.86
N LEU A 521 -22.37 34.78 -9.51
CA LEU A 521 -23.13 35.99 -9.23
C LEU A 521 -23.74 35.95 -7.81
N ALA A 522 -24.38 34.86 -7.43
CA ALA A 522 -24.94 34.69 -6.08
C ALA A 522 -23.86 34.83 -5.00
N TRP A 523 -22.70 34.19 -5.22
CA TRP A 523 -21.54 34.34 -4.35
C TRP A 523 -21.00 35.77 -4.33
N GLY A 524 -20.95 36.41 -5.50
CA GLY A 524 -20.53 37.81 -5.65
C GLY A 524 -21.44 38.79 -4.92
N LEU A 525 -22.76 38.57 -4.93
CA LEU A 525 -23.72 39.39 -4.18
C LEU A 525 -23.52 39.24 -2.67
N LEU A 526 -23.33 38.01 -2.17
CA LEU A 526 -23.00 37.78 -0.76
C LEU A 526 -21.70 38.49 -0.38
N SER A 527 -20.68 38.38 -1.22
CA SER A 527 -19.40 39.05 -0.99
C SER A 527 -19.51 40.57 -1.04
N ALA A 528 -20.32 41.12 -1.95
CA ALA A 528 -20.60 42.55 -2.05
C ALA A 528 -21.33 43.08 -0.80
N VAL A 529 -22.26 42.32 -0.23
CA VAL A 529 -22.92 42.69 1.04
C VAL A 529 -21.91 42.74 2.18
N VAL A 530 -21.00 41.77 2.27
CA VAL A 530 -19.92 41.77 3.27
C VAL A 530 -18.97 42.94 3.06
N LEU A 531 -18.58 43.19 1.81
CA LEU A 531 -17.72 44.30 1.42
C LEU A 531 -18.35 45.65 1.78
N TRP A 532 -19.64 45.84 1.51
CA TRP A 532 -20.35 47.09 1.82
C TRP A 532 -20.40 47.34 3.33
N LYS A 533 -20.71 46.31 4.12
CA LYS A 533 -20.76 46.40 5.59
C LYS A 533 -19.39 46.65 6.23
N ARG A 534 -18.30 46.25 5.57
CA ARG A 534 -16.93 46.30 6.11
C ARG A 534 -15.99 47.10 5.21
N TRP A 535 -16.55 48.03 4.44
CA TRP A 535 -15.83 48.72 3.36
C TRP A 535 -14.60 49.45 3.89
N ASP A 536 -14.76 50.24 4.95
CA ASP A 536 -13.68 51.04 5.51
C ASP A 536 -12.57 50.17 6.10
N GLU A 537 -12.91 49.06 6.77
CA GLU A 537 -11.95 48.11 7.31
C GLU A 537 -11.15 47.39 6.23
N ILE A 538 -11.83 46.88 5.20
CA ILE A 538 -11.19 46.18 4.08
C ILE A 538 -10.29 47.16 3.32
N LYS A 539 -10.79 48.36 3.03
CA LYS A 539 -10.03 49.41 2.32
C LYS A 539 -8.80 49.87 3.11
N ALA A 540 -8.94 50.06 4.43
CA ALA A 540 -7.82 50.41 5.30
C ALA A 540 -6.78 49.28 5.33
N TRP A 541 -7.23 48.02 5.47
CA TRP A 541 -6.33 46.87 5.46
C TRP A 541 -5.59 46.72 4.12
N VAL A 542 -6.28 46.84 2.98
CA VAL A 542 -5.64 46.75 1.65
C VAL A 542 -4.60 47.85 1.46
N ARG A 543 -4.89 49.08 1.92
CA ARG A 543 -3.92 50.18 1.86
C ARG A 543 -2.69 49.92 2.74
N ALA A 544 -2.90 49.45 3.97
CA ALA A 544 -1.82 49.12 4.89
C ALA A 544 -0.97 47.94 4.40
N ASN A 545 -1.60 46.96 3.74
CA ASN A 545 -0.98 45.70 3.32
C ASN A 545 -0.74 45.62 1.80
N ARG A 546 -0.69 46.75 1.08
CA ARG A 546 -0.53 46.77 -0.39
C ARG A 546 0.72 46.01 -0.86
N GLN A 547 1.80 46.08 -0.10
CA GLN A 547 3.05 45.37 -0.43
C GLN A 547 2.90 43.86 -0.26
N TYR A 548 2.16 43.42 0.77
CA TYR A 548 1.85 42.01 0.95
C TYR A 548 0.99 41.48 -0.20
N VAL A 549 -0.08 42.22 -0.56
CA VAL A 549 -0.94 41.89 -1.70
C VAL A 549 -0.12 41.74 -2.98
N LEU A 550 0.73 42.72 -3.32
CA LEU A 550 1.60 42.65 -4.51
C LEU A 550 2.58 41.48 -4.47
N ARG A 551 3.13 41.12 -3.30
CA ARG A 551 4.01 39.96 -3.16
C ARG A 551 3.27 38.65 -3.38
N VAL A 552 2.07 38.51 -2.82
CA VAL A 552 1.23 37.33 -3.04
C VAL A 552 0.87 37.18 -4.52
N GLU A 553 0.43 38.26 -5.16
CA GLU A 553 0.09 38.26 -6.58
C GLU A 553 1.30 37.97 -7.48
N GLY A 554 2.45 38.58 -7.18
CA GLY A 554 3.70 38.35 -7.88
C GLY A 554 4.22 36.92 -7.72
N LEU A 555 4.15 36.37 -6.50
CA LEU A 555 4.50 34.97 -6.24
C LEU A 555 3.56 34.02 -7.00
N ALA A 556 2.26 34.27 -6.94
CA ALA A 556 1.25 33.47 -7.62
C ALA A 556 1.51 33.44 -9.14
N LEU A 557 1.72 34.62 -9.75
CA LEU A 557 2.02 34.74 -11.17
C LEU A 557 3.37 34.09 -11.52
N GLY A 558 4.40 34.31 -10.70
CA GLY A 558 5.73 33.72 -10.91
C GLY A 558 5.69 32.19 -10.91
N LEU A 559 5.01 31.58 -9.94
CA LEU A 559 4.83 30.13 -9.87
C LEU A 559 4.00 29.59 -11.04
N PHE A 560 2.94 30.30 -11.42
CA PHE A 560 2.11 29.94 -12.57
C PHE A 560 2.93 29.96 -13.87
N VAL A 561 3.65 31.04 -14.14
CA VAL A 561 4.50 31.18 -15.34
C VAL A 561 5.62 30.14 -15.34
N PHE A 562 6.29 29.94 -14.20
CA PHE A 562 7.34 28.92 -14.08
C PHE A 562 6.83 27.53 -14.49
N PHE A 563 5.71 27.09 -13.93
CA PHE A 563 5.17 25.76 -14.25
C PHE A 563 4.53 25.70 -15.64
N LEU A 564 3.99 26.82 -16.13
CA LEU A 564 3.52 26.95 -17.51
C LEU A 564 4.66 26.74 -18.50
N LEU A 565 5.86 27.29 -18.25
CA LEU A 565 7.03 27.07 -19.11
C LEU A 565 7.46 25.59 -19.12
N ILE A 566 7.35 24.89 -17.99
CA ILE A 566 7.58 23.43 -17.92
C ILE A 566 6.56 22.70 -18.81
N ARG A 567 5.27 23.03 -18.69
CA ARG A 567 4.22 22.44 -19.54
C ARG A 567 4.34 22.84 -21.00
N PHE A 568 4.87 24.02 -21.30
CA PHE A 568 5.15 24.46 -22.67
C PHE A 568 6.26 23.61 -23.30
N GLY A 569 7.28 23.23 -22.53
CA GLY A 569 8.34 22.33 -22.98
C GLY A 569 7.89 20.87 -23.17
N ASN A 570 6.87 20.43 -22.44
CA ASN A 570 6.24 19.11 -22.64
C ASN A 570 4.73 19.17 -22.34
N GLY A 571 3.96 19.55 -23.36
CA GLY A 571 2.50 19.65 -23.30
C GLY A 571 1.78 18.32 -23.45
N ASP A 572 2.50 17.23 -23.76
CA ASP A 572 1.92 15.95 -24.08
C ASP A 572 1.23 15.32 -22.85
N LEU A 573 0.12 14.63 -23.14
CA LEU A 573 -0.66 13.84 -22.19
C LEU A 573 -0.16 12.39 -22.15
N TRP A 574 0.68 11.96 -23.09
CA TRP A 574 1.25 10.61 -23.12
C TRP A 574 2.75 10.60 -22.77
N HIS A 575 3.22 9.49 -22.19
CA HIS A 575 4.65 9.19 -21.98
C HIS A 575 4.85 7.68 -22.01
N GLY A 576 5.84 7.16 -22.74
CA GLY A 576 6.02 5.72 -22.95
C GLY A 576 6.16 4.90 -21.65
N SER A 577 6.93 5.39 -20.68
CA SER A 577 7.19 4.67 -19.41
C SER A 577 6.37 5.13 -18.20
N TYR A 578 5.69 6.27 -18.28
CA TYR A 578 5.05 6.95 -17.13
C TYR A 578 3.66 7.52 -17.48
N GLY A 579 3.16 7.26 -18.69
CA GLY A 579 1.96 7.89 -19.24
C GLY A 579 0.67 7.11 -18.99
N GLY A 580 0.72 5.95 -18.33
CA GLY A 580 -0.43 5.04 -18.22
C GLY A 580 -1.71 5.69 -17.67
N GLU A 581 -1.60 6.53 -16.63
CA GLU A 581 -2.77 7.09 -15.95
C GLU A 581 -3.30 8.39 -16.56
N LYS A 582 -2.49 9.17 -17.29
CA LYS A 582 -2.90 10.48 -17.82
C LYS A 582 -4.08 10.43 -18.80
N PRO A 583 -4.19 9.44 -19.72
CA PRO A 583 -5.39 9.29 -20.55
C PRO A 583 -6.64 8.97 -19.73
N MET A 584 -6.50 8.18 -18.65
CA MET A 584 -7.60 7.91 -17.72
C MET A 584 -8.04 9.22 -17.05
N ASP A 585 -7.12 9.99 -16.48
CA ASP A 585 -7.41 11.29 -15.86
C ASP A 585 -8.09 12.26 -16.82
N PHE A 586 -7.59 12.34 -18.06
CA PHE A 586 -8.18 13.19 -19.09
C PHE A 586 -9.59 12.72 -19.49
N SER A 587 -9.83 11.40 -19.52
CA SER A 587 -11.17 10.84 -19.77
C SER A 587 -12.15 11.20 -18.64
N TYR A 588 -11.71 11.15 -17.38
CA TYR A 588 -12.53 11.47 -16.21
C TYR A 588 -12.85 12.96 -16.16
N PHE A 589 -11.84 13.79 -16.43
CA PHE A 589 -12.00 15.23 -16.60
C PHE A 589 -13.02 15.58 -17.69
N ASN A 590 -12.93 14.93 -18.86
CA ASN A 590 -13.87 15.13 -19.96
C ASN A 590 -15.29 14.67 -19.61
N ALA A 591 -15.44 13.54 -18.93
CA ALA A 591 -16.74 13.06 -18.47
C ALA A 591 -17.40 14.06 -17.52
N VAL A 592 -16.64 14.59 -16.55
CA VAL A 592 -17.12 15.61 -15.62
C VAL A 592 -17.51 16.91 -16.34
N LEU A 593 -16.68 17.37 -17.28
CA LEU A 593 -16.95 18.59 -18.05
C LEU A 593 -18.23 18.49 -18.87
N LYS A 594 -18.45 17.38 -19.56
CA LYS A 594 -19.61 17.19 -20.43
C LYS A 594 -20.88 16.85 -19.66
N SER A 595 -20.78 16.34 -18.44
CA SER A 595 -21.95 15.94 -17.66
C SER A 595 -22.89 17.10 -17.34
N THR A 596 -24.19 16.85 -17.47
CA THR A 596 -25.28 17.80 -17.20
C THR A 596 -25.67 17.80 -15.72
N SER A 597 -25.71 16.62 -15.11
CA SER A 597 -25.91 16.40 -13.68
C SER A 597 -24.90 15.36 -13.17
N PHE A 598 -24.84 15.19 -11.85
CA PHE A 598 -23.91 14.27 -11.21
C PHE A 598 -24.64 13.07 -10.57
N PRO A 599 -24.01 11.88 -10.50
CA PRO A 599 -22.64 11.54 -10.90
C PRO A 599 -22.40 11.62 -12.43
N PRO A 600 -21.14 11.82 -12.88
CA PRO A 600 -20.82 11.93 -14.30
C PRO A 600 -21.13 10.65 -15.05
N TYR A 601 -21.33 10.72 -16.36
CA TYR A 601 -21.44 9.50 -17.18
C TYR A 601 -20.12 8.72 -17.21
N ASP A 602 -20.20 7.42 -17.48
CA ASP A 602 -19.02 6.56 -17.62
C ASP A 602 -18.23 6.92 -18.91
N PRO A 603 -16.95 7.31 -18.80
CA PRO A 603 -16.13 7.78 -19.92
C PRO A 603 -15.82 6.68 -20.96
N TRP A 604 -16.01 5.41 -20.60
CA TRP A 604 -15.79 4.26 -21.47
C TRP A 604 -17.05 3.88 -22.27
N PHE A 605 -18.07 4.73 -22.26
CA PHE A 605 -19.33 4.56 -22.98
C PHE A 605 -20.10 3.30 -22.57
N ALA A 606 -19.89 2.81 -21.34
CA ALA A 606 -20.59 1.66 -20.79
C ALA A 606 -22.08 1.92 -20.51
N GLY A 607 -22.56 3.16 -20.66
CA GLY A 607 -23.93 3.56 -20.35
C GLY A 607 -24.20 3.79 -18.85
N GLY A 608 -23.20 3.55 -18.01
CA GLY A 608 -23.22 3.80 -16.57
C GLY A 608 -22.79 5.20 -16.17
N TYR A 609 -22.52 5.35 -14.87
CA TYR A 609 -21.86 6.54 -14.31
C TYR A 609 -20.44 6.23 -13.87
N LEU A 610 -19.61 7.27 -13.76
CA LEU A 610 -18.27 7.18 -13.24
C LEU A 610 -18.30 6.81 -11.75
N ASN A 611 -18.03 5.54 -11.43
CA ASN A 611 -17.92 5.04 -10.07
C ASN A 611 -16.49 5.19 -9.52
N TYR A 612 -16.00 6.44 -9.51
CA TYR A 612 -14.68 6.81 -9.00
C TYR A 612 -14.75 8.16 -8.30
N TYR A 613 -13.73 8.52 -7.50
CA TYR A 613 -13.65 9.87 -6.95
C TYR A 613 -13.43 10.88 -8.09
N TYR A 614 -14.35 11.85 -8.23
CA TYR A 614 -14.30 12.83 -9.32
C TYR A 614 -14.38 14.30 -8.89
N PHE A 615 -14.59 14.60 -7.60
CA PHE A 615 -14.82 15.98 -7.16
C PHE A 615 -13.63 16.91 -7.44
N GLY A 616 -12.39 16.39 -7.38
CA GLY A 616 -11.19 17.12 -7.80
C GLY A 616 -11.28 17.60 -9.26
N PHE A 617 -11.81 16.77 -10.16
CA PHE A 617 -12.07 17.16 -11.56
C PHE A 617 -13.15 18.24 -11.66
N VAL A 618 -14.17 18.24 -10.77
CA VAL A 618 -15.23 19.28 -10.77
C VAL A 618 -14.65 20.66 -10.48
N ILE A 619 -13.69 20.75 -9.55
CA ILE A 619 -13.02 22.02 -9.20
C ILE A 619 -12.32 22.61 -10.43
N VAL A 620 -11.53 21.82 -11.14
CA VAL A 620 -10.78 22.29 -12.32
C VAL A 620 -11.66 22.41 -13.57
N ALA A 621 -12.74 21.63 -13.65
CA ALA A 621 -13.75 21.73 -14.71
C ALA A 621 -14.55 23.03 -14.62
N THR A 622 -14.70 23.60 -13.42
CA THR A 622 -15.44 24.84 -13.20
C THR A 622 -14.88 25.98 -14.04
N LEU A 623 -13.59 26.30 -13.89
CA LEU A 623 -12.97 27.40 -14.64
C LEU A 623 -12.91 27.11 -16.14
N THR A 624 -12.60 25.85 -16.49
CA THR A 624 -12.58 25.36 -17.88
C THR A 624 -13.92 25.57 -18.59
N LYS A 625 -15.02 25.11 -17.98
CA LYS A 625 -16.37 25.23 -18.54
C LYS A 625 -16.84 26.68 -18.54
N MET A 626 -16.60 27.45 -17.46
CA MET A 626 -16.96 28.88 -17.41
C MET A 626 -16.40 29.67 -18.60
N LEU A 627 -15.11 29.49 -18.88
CA LEU A 627 -14.40 30.19 -19.95
C LEU A 627 -14.64 29.58 -21.34
N GLY A 628 -15.11 28.33 -21.42
CA GLY A 628 -15.27 27.63 -22.69
C GLY A 628 -13.93 27.27 -23.34
N ILE A 629 -12.88 27.06 -22.52
CA ILE A 629 -11.56 26.64 -23.02
C ILE A 629 -11.60 25.15 -23.34
N VAL A 630 -11.09 24.77 -24.51
CA VAL A 630 -11.05 23.37 -24.94
C VAL A 630 -10.25 22.52 -23.93
N PRO A 631 -10.72 21.30 -23.58
CA PRO A 631 -10.16 20.55 -22.45
C PRO A 631 -8.67 20.24 -22.58
N SER A 632 -8.17 19.95 -23.79
CA SER A 632 -6.75 19.65 -24.04
C SER A 632 -5.85 20.85 -23.74
N PHE A 633 -6.31 22.07 -24.07
CA PHE A 633 -5.61 23.30 -23.72
C PHE A 633 -5.76 23.60 -22.23
N ALA A 634 -6.98 23.51 -21.68
CA ALA A 634 -7.24 23.75 -20.26
C ALA A 634 -6.42 22.83 -19.35
N TYR A 635 -6.25 21.55 -19.70
CA TYR A 635 -5.42 20.61 -18.93
C TYR A 635 -3.98 21.11 -18.73
N ASN A 636 -3.44 21.82 -19.73
CA ASN A 636 -2.12 22.44 -19.67
C ASN A 636 -2.07 23.74 -18.85
N LEU A 637 -3.22 24.37 -18.56
CA LEU A 637 -3.34 25.54 -17.68
C LEU A 637 -3.70 25.17 -16.24
N ILE A 638 -4.39 24.04 -16.06
CA ILE A 638 -4.81 23.53 -14.76
C ILE A 638 -3.60 23.18 -13.90
N LEU A 639 -2.62 22.42 -14.42
CA LEU A 639 -1.46 22.01 -13.63
C LEU A 639 -0.63 23.23 -13.13
N PRO A 640 -0.27 24.22 -13.98
CA PRO A 640 0.36 25.44 -13.50
C PRO A 640 -0.48 26.23 -12.49
N MET A 641 -1.80 26.29 -12.66
CA MET A 641 -2.70 26.94 -11.70
C MET A 641 -2.65 26.23 -10.35
N LEU A 642 -2.81 24.91 -10.32
CA LEU A 642 -2.76 24.13 -9.08
C LEU A 642 -1.40 24.25 -8.39
N PHE A 643 -0.29 24.24 -9.15
CA PHE A 643 1.05 24.47 -8.62
C PHE A 643 1.18 25.85 -7.97
N SER A 644 0.70 26.91 -8.65
CA SER A 644 0.66 28.27 -8.11
C SER A 644 -0.18 28.37 -6.84
N LEU A 645 -1.40 27.80 -6.86
CA LEU A 645 -2.31 27.81 -5.71
C LEU A 645 -1.75 27.06 -4.50
N ALA A 646 -1.08 25.93 -4.72
CA ALA A 646 -0.41 25.17 -3.68
C ALA A 646 0.77 25.95 -3.08
N GLY A 647 1.63 26.54 -3.92
CA GLY A 647 2.78 27.31 -3.47
C GLY A 647 2.38 28.58 -2.71
N VAL A 648 1.35 29.31 -3.17
CA VAL A 648 0.81 30.46 -2.44
C VAL A 648 0.11 30.04 -1.15
N GLY A 649 -0.56 28.89 -1.13
CA GLY A 649 -1.13 28.30 0.08
C GLY A 649 -0.05 28.02 1.13
N ALA A 650 1.06 27.39 0.73
CA ALA A 650 2.21 27.13 1.60
C ALA A 650 2.84 28.43 2.13
N PHE A 651 3.03 29.42 1.25
CA PHE A 651 3.46 30.76 1.65
C PHE A 651 2.51 31.40 2.66
N GLY A 652 1.19 31.32 2.44
CA GLY A 652 0.18 31.88 3.33
C GLY A 652 0.21 31.24 4.72
N VAL A 653 0.41 29.92 4.81
CA VAL A 653 0.59 29.23 6.09
C VAL A 653 1.84 29.75 6.81
N ALA A 654 2.99 29.75 6.13
CA ALA A 654 4.26 30.20 6.70
C ALA A 654 4.20 31.68 7.16
N PHE A 655 3.66 32.57 6.32
CA PHE A 655 3.51 33.98 6.62
C PHE A 655 2.66 34.21 7.87
N ASN A 656 1.48 33.56 7.94
CA ASN A 656 0.59 33.74 9.08
C ASN A 656 1.18 33.20 10.38
N LEU A 657 1.95 32.11 10.34
CA LEU A 657 2.66 31.59 11.51
C LEU A 657 3.71 32.59 12.02
N VAL A 658 4.55 33.12 11.13
CA VAL A 658 5.62 34.07 11.48
C VAL A 658 5.04 35.40 12.00
N ALA A 659 4.09 35.98 11.28
CA ALA A 659 3.49 37.26 11.65
C ALA A 659 2.71 37.18 12.98
N SER A 660 2.04 36.05 13.24
CA SER A 660 1.37 35.83 14.52
C SER A 660 2.37 35.70 15.68
N GLY A 661 3.52 35.05 15.44
CA GLY A 661 4.59 34.91 16.43
C GLY A 661 5.20 36.26 16.84
N GLN A 662 5.46 37.15 15.86
CA GLN A 662 5.97 38.50 16.13
C GLN A 662 4.99 39.32 16.96
N THR A 663 3.70 39.31 16.59
CA THR A 663 2.65 40.02 17.32
C THR A 663 2.49 39.53 18.77
N ALA A 664 2.74 38.24 19.03
CA ALA A 664 2.71 37.67 20.37
C ALA A 664 3.98 38.00 21.19
N GLY A 665 5.14 38.10 20.52
CA GLY A 665 6.40 38.55 21.12
C GLY A 665 6.30 40.00 21.61
N ASP A 666 5.83 40.91 20.75
CA ASP A 666 5.70 42.33 21.06
C ASP A 666 4.76 42.57 22.27
N ARG A 667 3.62 41.85 22.34
CA ARG A 667 2.69 41.94 23.49
C ARG A 667 3.29 41.38 24.79
N ARG A 668 4.18 40.40 24.72
CA ARG A 668 4.88 39.88 25.92
C ARG A 668 5.95 40.85 26.40
N GLN A 669 6.62 41.55 25.49
CA GLN A 669 7.56 42.61 25.82
C GLN A 669 6.86 43.79 26.48
N GLU A 670 5.71 44.25 25.95
CA GLU A 670 4.92 45.34 26.54
C GLU A 670 4.26 44.99 27.89
N SER A 671 4.08 43.71 28.21
CA SER A 671 3.51 43.26 29.50
C SER A 671 4.55 42.86 30.54
N GLY A 672 5.82 42.66 30.14
CA GLY A 672 6.95 42.44 31.05
C GLY A 672 7.57 43.74 31.61
N ASP A 673 7.32 44.87 30.96
CA ASP A 673 7.74 46.21 31.38
C ASP A 673 6.69 46.96 32.23
N ARG A 674 5.69 46.25 32.79
CA ARG A 674 4.65 46.81 33.69
C ARG A 674 4.70 46.25 35.10
#